data_AF-A0A7S7Q6L1-F1
#
_entry.id   AF-A0A7S7Q6L1-F1
#
_cell.length_a   1.000
_cell.length_b   1.000
_cell.length_c   1.000
_cell.angle_alpha   90.00
_cell.angle_beta   90.00
_cell.angle_gamma   90.00
#
_symmetry.space_group_name_H-M   'P 1'
#
loop_
_entity.id
_entity.type
_entity.pdbx_description
1 polymer ?
#
loop_
_entity_poly.entity_id
_entity_poly.type
_entity_poly.pdbx_seq_one_letter_code
_entity_poly.pdbx_strand_id
1 'polypeptide(L)'
;MVSLPLALGLALTSVLRKELRANRDPEAKLAEVMEPISALSETSDVVFAALQISFLQEGCPIEVQAALAKYFVGLQNVSDDLYPAFEAMAKRSPEPFLRATHDAAFSLVMLPNSRWLIVALLSASADPKHAAEIARQALEWLARHSLAPEVGTFRHSSGDPAKDAAESERLKQELETRRSALSEAEREFIGKQLKEDSRKGLPQLHSYALELMAGKPLAPAIPALMGWAVASALNPDFDRPDKHFRHLMRFNAVDWLPMRDAVRTACEPFLATEASNTGKRAAATMLSATGDPDDAAQAHAIFGTITPDRPRFSLNDPLYSAVDPCDPTATQAPENIGAIVTASRNANVAELSTGLGMTPQDHQVTRSMPALARFEPATAVELRHKFARQALDRANVLSLRQAMMALLKDSAILEPEIVTRLVSIGSSPPASEFLTDKGGVRDEWLVQQYALRAAFPHRSGDEQLRALEAGGGNEALLDLLEATSPASETEIDAALDRALTSRDNNRLAMVVNFAQFSKSSLSNAAKSRLIPLLSSPDGGMRMRALALAARSRDPVLLKQFLATGWDAANCDAKNGHREIWYGSRCLLVAAELGLIGAAEAVGRMGPNFYGFAAQLSDEGAKSVADRVDVAFHRAIGVNDIPEFPLVQQPVTAIEGQEPPLLSLVDQPARDMQQAFERLGEDDDAFQQRQKRSWKAFDRFVDHVTLADARIILDDFSWGGFDAIVARMPSLAESWKQALLVAGEGVFRAMHAFATGLARAIAPSDPAGAAELFARTASLRPFVNRVIGVSSIPAEAVAAWSRASITEVRKLCFARLDAAANDSLIASEVLAAHEAGAQAFIQQYVDERLAIQEPAKTARALLVCGFSDLNEHATRTLQRFEACEGFVGQAYGAATYAYHRNAWARHWYGMMKSATSPEEFWSCAVLFAKIVDGRFDLWHAECGSPGEVFARFMTTIDDSVNSRIKKWQSERQSKLFGGDIPDPIFTFGQSGS
;
A
#
# COMPACT_ATOMS: atom_id res chain seq x y z
N MET A 1 -46.11 -21.63 -15.94
CA MET A 1 -46.14 -20.17 -16.18
C MET A 1 -44.76 -19.79 -16.70
N VAL A 2 -44.67 -19.34 -17.96
CA VAL A 2 -43.43 -18.81 -18.55
C VAL A 2 -43.14 -17.48 -17.85
N SER A 3 -41.93 -17.27 -17.33
CA SER A 3 -41.57 -16.02 -16.67
C SER A 3 -41.69 -14.85 -17.66
N LEU A 4 -42.22 -13.71 -17.20
CA LEU A 4 -42.45 -12.51 -18.02
C LEU A 4 -41.22 -12.08 -18.85
N PRO A 5 -39.98 -12.14 -18.33
CA PRO A 5 -38.77 -11.79 -19.11
C PRO A 5 -38.55 -12.69 -20.33
N LEU A 6 -38.85 -13.99 -20.24
CA LEU A 6 -38.68 -14.93 -21.35
C LEU A 6 -39.69 -14.66 -22.48
N ALA A 7 -40.94 -14.33 -22.13
CA ALA A 7 -41.97 -13.98 -23.12
C ALA A 7 -41.65 -12.65 -23.83
N LEU A 8 -41.21 -11.64 -23.08
CA LEU A 8 -40.79 -10.35 -23.63
C LEU A 8 -39.51 -10.48 -24.45
N GLY A 9 -38.56 -11.32 -24.01
CA GLY A 9 -37.34 -11.61 -24.77
C GLY A 9 -37.64 -12.24 -26.13
N LEU A 10 -38.55 -13.22 -26.18
CA LEU A 10 -38.98 -13.85 -27.45
C LEU A 10 -39.61 -12.83 -28.41
N ALA A 11 -40.46 -11.95 -27.88
CA ALA A 11 -41.09 -10.89 -28.66
C ALA A 11 -40.04 -9.91 -29.19
N LEU A 12 -39.10 -9.49 -28.35
CA LEU A 12 -38.02 -8.56 -28.70
C LEU A 12 -37.13 -9.14 -29.80
N THR A 13 -36.62 -10.37 -29.64
CA THR A 13 -35.81 -11.05 -30.67
C THR A 13 -36.59 -11.17 -31.99
N SER A 14 -37.89 -11.47 -31.95
CA SER A 14 -38.73 -11.55 -33.16
C SER A 14 -38.89 -10.18 -33.85
N VAL A 15 -39.07 -9.10 -33.09
CA VAL A 15 -39.17 -7.73 -33.63
C VAL A 15 -37.87 -7.34 -34.33
N LEU A 16 -36.73 -7.53 -33.68
CA LEU A 16 -35.42 -7.18 -34.23
C LEU A 16 -35.11 -7.95 -35.54
N ARG A 17 -35.47 -9.24 -35.59
CA ARG A 17 -35.34 -10.03 -36.84
C ARG A 17 -36.23 -9.52 -37.96
N LYS A 18 -37.43 -9.05 -37.65
CA LYS A 18 -38.36 -8.47 -38.64
C LYS A 18 -37.81 -7.17 -39.20
N GLU A 19 -37.23 -6.32 -38.36
CA GLU A 19 -36.58 -5.07 -38.78
C GLU A 19 -35.37 -5.32 -39.68
N LEU A 20 -34.51 -6.28 -39.31
CA LEU A 20 -33.37 -6.64 -40.15
C LEU A 20 -33.82 -7.17 -41.53
N ARG A 21 -34.87 -8.00 -41.59
CA ARG A 21 -35.46 -8.46 -42.86
C ARG A 21 -36.03 -7.32 -43.70
N ALA A 22 -36.45 -6.23 -43.06
CA ALA A 22 -36.90 -5.01 -43.71
C ALA A 22 -35.74 -4.05 -44.07
N ASN A 23 -34.48 -4.50 -43.92
CA ASN A 23 -33.26 -3.72 -44.15
C ASN A 23 -33.19 -2.44 -43.29
N ARG A 24 -33.74 -2.50 -42.07
CA ARG A 24 -33.68 -1.44 -41.06
C ARG A 24 -32.78 -1.85 -39.90
N ASP A 25 -32.21 -0.87 -39.21
CA ASP A 25 -31.25 -1.08 -38.13
C ASP A 25 -31.92 -1.69 -36.87
N PRO A 26 -31.54 -2.91 -36.47
CA PRO A 26 -32.03 -3.52 -35.24
C PRO A 26 -31.65 -2.72 -33.98
N GLU A 27 -30.51 -2.03 -33.97
CA GLU A 27 -30.06 -1.28 -32.80
C GLU A 27 -30.96 -0.06 -32.54
N ALA A 28 -31.24 0.73 -33.58
CA ALA A 28 -32.21 1.82 -33.50
C ALA A 28 -33.59 1.35 -33.03
N LYS A 29 -34.07 0.20 -33.51
CA LYS A 29 -35.36 -0.34 -33.05
C LYS A 29 -35.30 -0.82 -31.60
N LEU A 30 -34.21 -1.46 -31.21
CA LEU A 30 -34.00 -1.90 -29.84
C LEU A 30 -34.06 -0.71 -28.88
N ALA A 31 -33.37 0.38 -29.19
CA ALA A 31 -33.43 1.60 -28.39
C ALA A 31 -34.86 2.17 -28.30
N GLU A 32 -35.60 2.24 -29.41
CA GLU A 32 -36.98 2.72 -29.45
C GLU A 32 -37.94 1.85 -28.61
N VAL A 33 -37.83 0.53 -28.72
CA VAL A 33 -38.70 -0.42 -27.99
C VAL A 33 -38.42 -0.39 -26.49
N MET A 34 -37.17 -0.16 -26.11
CA MET A 34 -36.73 -0.20 -24.72
C MET A 34 -36.79 1.17 -24.03
N GLU A 35 -36.84 2.29 -24.76
CA GLU A 35 -36.94 3.66 -24.20
C GLU A 35 -38.01 3.78 -23.10
N PRO A 36 -39.26 3.30 -23.28
CA PRO A 36 -40.32 3.45 -22.28
C PRO A 36 -40.09 2.69 -20.97
N ILE A 37 -39.23 1.67 -21.00
CA ILE A 37 -38.97 0.76 -19.87
C ILE A 37 -37.53 0.82 -19.37
N SER A 38 -36.68 1.67 -19.96
CA SER A 38 -35.24 1.77 -19.68
C SER A 38 -34.88 1.99 -18.18
N ALA A 39 -35.81 2.52 -17.38
CA ALA A 39 -35.66 2.75 -15.94
C ALA A 39 -36.25 1.65 -15.02
N LEU A 40 -36.87 0.61 -15.58
CA LEU A 40 -37.42 -0.52 -14.81
C LEU A 40 -36.32 -1.50 -14.40
N SER A 41 -36.46 -2.12 -13.22
CA SER A 41 -35.54 -3.13 -12.69
C SER A 41 -35.38 -4.35 -13.59
N GLU A 42 -36.44 -4.74 -14.29
CA GLU A 42 -36.53 -5.98 -15.09
C GLU A 42 -35.99 -5.81 -16.53
N THR A 43 -35.56 -4.62 -16.92
CA THR A 43 -35.09 -4.31 -18.27
C THR A 43 -33.82 -5.09 -18.65
N SER A 44 -32.89 -5.24 -17.70
CA SER A 44 -31.70 -6.07 -17.87
C SER A 44 -32.08 -7.55 -18.09
N ASP A 45 -33.01 -8.08 -17.31
CA ASP A 45 -33.48 -9.47 -17.44
C ASP A 45 -34.16 -9.74 -18.79
N VAL A 46 -34.97 -8.80 -19.29
CA VAL A 46 -35.65 -8.91 -20.59
C VAL A 46 -34.65 -8.92 -21.74
N VAL A 47 -33.70 -7.98 -21.75
CA VAL A 47 -32.67 -7.89 -22.79
C VAL A 47 -31.73 -9.11 -22.72
N PHE A 48 -31.36 -9.55 -21.52
CA PHE A 48 -30.53 -10.72 -21.33
C PHE A 48 -31.24 -12.00 -21.79
N ALA A 49 -32.52 -12.16 -21.48
CA ALA A 49 -33.33 -13.26 -22.00
C ALA A 49 -33.40 -13.23 -23.54
N ALA A 50 -33.63 -12.06 -24.15
CA ALA A 50 -33.61 -11.89 -25.60
C ALA A 50 -32.26 -12.31 -26.23
N LEU A 51 -31.16 -11.94 -25.59
CA LEU A 51 -29.81 -12.35 -25.98
C LEU A 51 -29.66 -13.87 -25.89
N GLN A 52 -30.01 -14.49 -24.77
CA GLN A 52 -29.95 -15.96 -24.61
C GLN A 52 -30.80 -16.70 -25.66
N ILE A 53 -32.03 -16.26 -25.88
CA ILE A 53 -32.95 -16.80 -26.89
C ILE A 53 -32.33 -16.72 -28.28
N SER A 54 -31.67 -15.59 -28.61
CA SER A 54 -31.05 -15.40 -29.92
C SER A 54 -29.92 -16.40 -30.21
N PHE A 55 -29.29 -16.96 -29.18
CA PHE A 55 -28.29 -18.04 -29.32
C PHE A 55 -28.93 -19.45 -29.28
N LEU A 56 -30.10 -19.59 -28.69
CA LEU A 56 -30.84 -20.87 -28.69
C LEU A 56 -31.66 -21.09 -29.96
N GLN A 57 -32.06 -20.01 -30.63
CA GLN A 57 -32.87 -20.08 -31.84
C GLN A 57 -32.01 -20.30 -33.09
N GLU A 58 -32.28 -21.39 -33.83
CA GLU A 58 -31.60 -21.69 -35.09
C GLU A 58 -31.80 -20.56 -36.13
N GLY A 59 -30.72 -20.16 -36.79
CA GLY A 59 -30.73 -19.15 -37.85
C GLY A 59 -31.09 -17.74 -37.38
N CYS A 60 -30.79 -17.40 -36.12
CA CYS A 60 -30.84 -16.00 -35.68
C CYS A 60 -29.65 -15.22 -36.30
N PRO A 61 -29.88 -14.05 -36.94
CA PRO A 61 -28.82 -13.26 -37.55
C PRO A 61 -27.83 -12.71 -36.53
N ILE A 62 -26.55 -12.63 -36.90
CA ILE A 62 -25.46 -12.12 -36.07
C ILE A 62 -25.68 -10.65 -35.71
N GLU A 63 -26.26 -9.86 -36.61
CA GLU A 63 -26.62 -8.45 -36.37
C GLU A 63 -27.54 -8.29 -35.16
N VAL A 64 -28.52 -9.19 -35.01
CA VAL A 64 -29.47 -9.16 -33.90
C VAL A 64 -28.78 -9.54 -32.59
N GLN A 65 -27.94 -10.56 -32.63
CA GLN A 65 -27.14 -11.00 -31.47
C GLN A 65 -26.18 -9.90 -31.01
N ALA A 66 -25.48 -9.26 -31.95
CA ALA A 66 -24.53 -8.17 -31.67
C ALA A 66 -25.23 -6.92 -31.11
N ALA A 67 -26.37 -6.51 -31.70
CA ALA A 67 -27.16 -5.39 -31.20
C ALA A 67 -27.66 -5.64 -29.77
N LEU A 68 -28.15 -6.84 -29.47
CA LEU A 68 -28.56 -7.23 -28.12
C LEU A 68 -27.39 -7.23 -27.13
N ALA A 69 -26.23 -7.76 -27.51
CA ALA A 69 -25.05 -7.79 -26.67
C ALA A 69 -24.53 -6.38 -26.35
N LYS A 70 -24.43 -5.49 -27.37
CA LYS A 70 -24.02 -4.09 -27.21
C LYS A 70 -25.00 -3.31 -26.33
N TYR A 71 -26.30 -3.48 -26.56
CA TYR A 71 -27.31 -2.79 -25.77
C TYR A 71 -27.29 -3.24 -24.31
N PHE A 72 -27.14 -4.55 -24.06
CA PHE A 72 -27.07 -5.11 -22.71
C PHE A 72 -25.93 -4.51 -21.89
N VAL A 73 -24.72 -4.39 -22.47
CA VAL A 73 -23.59 -3.78 -21.77
C VAL A 73 -23.71 -2.27 -21.57
N GLY A 74 -24.67 -1.63 -22.25
CA GLY A 74 -25.02 -0.22 -22.07
C GLY A 74 -25.91 0.07 -20.85
N LEU A 75 -26.50 -0.95 -20.21
CA LEU A 75 -27.45 -0.78 -19.10
C LEU A 75 -26.73 -0.45 -17.77
N GLN A 76 -27.31 0.43 -16.93
CA GLN A 76 -26.65 0.93 -15.70
C GLN A 76 -26.74 0.00 -14.47
N ASN A 77 -27.57 -1.04 -14.49
CA ASN A 77 -27.80 -1.95 -13.34
C ASN A 77 -27.80 -3.43 -13.76
N VAL A 78 -26.69 -3.91 -14.34
CA VAL A 78 -26.53 -5.33 -14.70
C VAL A 78 -25.99 -6.09 -13.49
N SER A 79 -26.62 -7.22 -13.12
CA SER A 79 -26.11 -8.10 -12.05
C SER A 79 -24.92 -8.92 -12.54
N ASP A 80 -23.86 -9.00 -11.73
CA ASP A 80 -22.68 -9.82 -11.98
C ASP A 80 -23.00 -11.32 -12.08
N ASP A 81 -24.10 -11.78 -11.46
CA ASP A 81 -24.57 -13.17 -11.55
C ASP A 81 -24.92 -13.59 -12.99
N LEU A 82 -25.15 -12.62 -13.90
CA LEU A 82 -25.44 -12.87 -15.31
C LEU A 82 -24.17 -13.13 -16.14
N TYR A 83 -22.99 -12.77 -15.62
CA TYR A 83 -21.73 -12.85 -16.35
C TYR A 83 -21.38 -14.28 -16.81
N PRO A 84 -21.51 -15.35 -16.00
CA PRO A 84 -21.18 -16.71 -16.45
C PRO A 84 -21.98 -17.15 -17.68
N ALA A 85 -23.26 -16.77 -17.76
CA ALA A 85 -24.10 -17.06 -18.92
C ALA A 85 -23.73 -16.18 -20.14
N PHE A 86 -23.37 -14.91 -19.92
CA PHE A 86 -22.84 -14.03 -20.97
C PHE A 86 -21.55 -14.59 -21.57
N GLU A 87 -20.61 -15.00 -20.72
CA GLU A 87 -19.34 -15.63 -21.08
C GLU A 87 -19.56 -16.94 -21.86
N ALA A 88 -20.50 -17.78 -21.43
CA ALA A 88 -20.82 -19.03 -22.13
C ALA A 88 -21.33 -18.81 -23.56
N MET A 89 -22.09 -17.73 -23.80
CA MET A 89 -22.54 -17.37 -25.16
C MET A 89 -21.37 -16.95 -26.05
N ALA A 90 -20.42 -16.16 -25.53
CA ALA A 90 -19.21 -15.78 -26.27
C ALA A 90 -18.32 -16.99 -26.58
N LYS A 91 -18.16 -17.91 -25.62
CA LYS A 91 -17.46 -19.20 -25.82
C LYS A 91 -18.12 -20.05 -26.89
N ARG A 92 -19.44 -19.99 -27.04
CA ARG A 92 -20.20 -20.74 -28.05
C ARG A 92 -20.08 -20.13 -29.46
N SER A 93 -20.16 -18.82 -29.57
CA SER A 93 -19.97 -18.10 -30.83
C SER A 93 -19.43 -16.69 -30.55
N PRO A 94 -18.13 -16.43 -30.82
CA PRO A 94 -17.51 -15.14 -30.51
C PRO A 94 -17.83 -14.05 -31.53
N GLU A 95 -18.28 -14.41 -32.74
CA GLU A 95 -18.50 -13.47 -33.85
C GLU A 95 -19.49 -12.33 -33.53
N PRO A 96 -20.66 -12.58 -32.91
CA PRO A 96 -21.57 -11.51 -32.49
C PRO A 96 -20.95 -10.58 -31.44
N PHE A 97 -20.09 -11.11 -30.56
CA PHE A 97 -19.42 -10.34 -29.54
C PHE A 97 -18.29 -9.49 -30.13
N LEU A 98 -17.52 -10.01 -31.09
CA LEU A 98 -16.54 -9.24 -31.85
C LEU A 98 -17.20 -8.05 -32.57
N ARG A 99 -18.37 -8.28 -33.18
CA ARG A 99 -19.14 -7.21 -33.82
C ARG A 99 -19.67 -6.20 -32.80
N ALA A 100 -20.22 -6.66 -31.68
CA ALA A 100 -20.67 -5.78 -30.60
C ALA A 100 -19.52 -4.93 -30.03
N THR A 101 -18.33 -5.50 -29.86
CA THR A 101 -17.11 -4.78 -29.43
C THR A 101 -16.70 -3.72 -30.44
N HIS A 102 -16.69 -4.07 -31.72
CA HIS A 102 -16.40 -3.11 -32.78
C HIS A 102 -17.40 -1.95 -32.77
N ASP A 103 -18.70 -2.24 -32.69
CA ASP A 103 -19.75 -1.22 -32.72
C ASP A 103 -19.79 -0.39 -31.43
N ALA A 104 -19.38 -0.98 -30.29
CA ALA A 104 -19.21 -0.30 -29.02
C ALA A 104 -18.11 0.77 -29.08
N ALA A 105 -17.00 0.51 -29.79
CA ALA A 105 -15.90 1.47 -29.93
C ALA A 105 -16.28 2.78 -30.66
N PHE A 106 -17.31 2.72 -31.50
CA PHE A 106 -17.85 3.88 -32.23
C PHE A 106 -19.11 4.48 -31.58
N SER A 107 -19.49 4.01 -30.38
CA SER A 107 -20.64 4.54 -29.66
C SER A 107 -20.41 5.98 -29.19
N LEU A 108 -21.38 6.86 -29.40
CA LEU A 108 -21.39 8.21 -28.83
C LEU A 108 -21.89 8.23 -27.37
N VAL A 109 -22.48 7.13 -26.91
CA VAL A 109 -23.01 6.95 -25.56
C VAL A 109 -22.04 6.10 -24.74
N MET A 110 -21.80 6.50 -23.49
CA MET A 110 -21.01 5.72 -22.54
C MET A 110 -21.66 4.36 -22.29
N LEU A 111 -20.87 3.29 -22.45
CA LEU A 111 -21.30 1.90 -22.22
C LEU A 111 -20.67 1.38 -20.91
N PRO A 112 -21.37 1.46 -19.77
CA PRO A 112 -20.80 1.21 -18.45
C PRO A 112 -20.21 -0.21 -18.29
N ASN A 113 -20.76 -1.23 -18.95
CA ASN A 113 -20.29 -2.62 -18.83
C ASN A 113 -19.54 -3.11 -20.07
N SER A 114 -19.03 -2.21 -20.93
CA SER A 114 -18.34 -2.58 -22.18
C SER A 114 -17.16 -3.56 -21.97
N ARG A 115 -16.52 -3.55 -20.79
CA ARG A 115 -15.47 -4.50 -20.41
C ARG A 115 -15.91 -5.96 -20.44
N TRP A 116 -17.20 -6.26 -20.21
CA TRP A 116 -17.72 -7.63 -20.31
C TRP A 116 -17.49 -8.25 -21.68
N LEU A 117 -17.56 -7.46 -22.76
CA LEU A 117 -17.31 -7.92 -24.12
C LEU A 117 -15.87 -8.42 -24.28
N ILE A 118 -14.89 -7.66 -23.79
CA ILE A 118 -13.46 -8.00 -23.88
C ILE A 118 -13.15 -9.26 -23.07
N VAL A 119 -13.56 -9.30 -21.79
CA VAL A 119 -13.26 -10.46 -20.94
C VAL A 119 -13.93 -11.72 -21.47
N ALA A 120 -15.17 -11.65 -21.96
CA ALA A 120 -15.85 -12.80 -22.55
C ALA A 120 -15.17 -13.32 -23.82
N LEU A 121 -14.65 -12.42 -24.68
CA LEU A 121 -13.87 -12.79 -25.86
C LEU A 121 -12.50 -13.41 -25.50
N LEU A 122 -11.84 -12.89 -24.46
CA LEU A 122 -10.61 -13.49 -23.95
C LEU A 122 -10.86 -14.90 -23.41
N SER A 123 -11.95 -15.10 -22.67
CA SER A 123 -12.36 -16.43 -22.22
C SER A 123 -12.71 -17.38 -23.38
N ALA A 124 -13.35 -16.88 -24.44
CA ALA A 124 -13.61 -17.64 -25.65
C ALA A 124 -12.33 -18.08 -26.37
N SER A 125 -11.23 -17.34 -26.21
CA SER A 125 -9.92 -17.69 -26.77
C SER A 125 -9.27 -18.94 -26.17
N ALA A 126 -9.89 -19.59 -25.17
CA ALA A 126 -9.46 -20.91 -24.72
C ALA A 126 -9.61 -21.98 -25.82
N ASP A 127 -10.54 -21.80 -26.77
CA ASP A 127 -10.62 -22.62 -27.99
C ASP A 127 -9.65 -22.05 -29.05
N PRO A 128 -8.68 -22.85 -29.57
CA PRO A 128 -7.74 -22.39 -30.58
C PRO A 128 -8.38 -21.81 -31.85
N LYS A 129 -9.56 -22.29 -32.26
CA LYS A 129 -10.28 -21.76 -33.44
C LYS A 129 -10.80 -20.35 -33.17
N HIS A 130 -11.42 -20.14 -32.00
CA HIS A 130 -11.90 -18.83 -31.58
C HIS A 130 -10.72 -17.88 -31.34
N ALA A 131 -9.63 -18.36 -30.74
CA ALA A 131 -8.42 -17.58 -30.52
C ALA A 131 -7.85 -17.02 -31.83
N ALA A 132 -7.79 -17.84 -32.89
CA ALA A 132 -7.31 -17.44 -34.20
C ALA A 132 -8.21 -16.39 -34.86
N GLU A 133 -9.53 -16.57 -34.80
CA GLU A 133 -10.49 -15.61 -35.37
C GLU A 133 -10.48 -14.27 -34.61
N ILE A 134 -10.47 -14.30 -33.27
CA ILE A 134 -10.40 -13.10 -32.44
C ILE A 134 -9.10 -12.33 -32.71
N ALA A 135 -7.96 -13.01 -32.78
CA ALA A 135 -6.68 -12.39 -33.10
C ALA A 135 -6.71 -11.77 -34.51
N ARG A 136 -7.23 -12.49 -35.51
CA ARG A 136 -7.36 -11.98 -36.88
C ARG A 136 -8.17 -10.68 -36.93
N GLN A 137 -9.30 -10.63 -36.22
CA GLN A 137 -10.16 -9.45 -36.15
C GLN A 137 -9.49 -8.28 -35.42
N ALA A 138 -8.84 -8.54 -34.27
CA ALA A 138 -8.09 -7.52 -33.54
C ALA A 138 -6.96 -6.90 -34.41
N LEU A 139 -6.23 -7.72 -35.16
CA LEU A 139 -5.19 -7.23 -36.09
C LEU A 139 -5.79 -6.41 -37.23
N GLU A 140 -6.95 -6.81 -37.76
CA GLU A 140 -7.67 -6.02 -38.76
C GLU A 140 -8.14 -4.66 -38.20
N TRP A 141 -8.50 -4.58 -36.93
CA TRP A 141 -8.86 -3.33 -36.27
C TRP A 141 -7.65 -2.40 -36.11
N LEU A 142 -6.48 -2.93 -35.75
CA LEU A 142 -5.23 -2.17 -35.65
C LEU A 142 -4.76 -1.60 -36.99
N ALA A 143 -5.10 -2.28 -38.10
CA ALA A 143 -4.81 -1.83 -39.45
C ALA A 143 -5.69 -0.65 -39.92
N ARG A 144 -6.71 -0.23 -39.16
CA ARG A 144 -7.57 0.89 -39.52
C ARG A 144 -6.97 2.21 -39.07
N HIS A 145 -7.02 3.22 -39.94
CA HIS A 145 -6.53 4.57 -39.66
C HIS A 145 -7.41 5.64 -40.32
N SER A 146 -7.33 6.86 -39.82
CA SER A 146 -8.06 8.01 -40.37
C SER A 146 -7.08 9.06 -40.87
N LEU A 147 -7.36 9.61 -42.06
CA LEU A 147 -6.67 10.77 -42.63
C LEU A 147 -7.48 12.07 -42.43
N ALA A 148 -8.53 12.03 -41.62
CA ALA A 148 -9.32 13.22 -41.31
C ALA A 148 -8.48 14.19 -40.45
N PRO A 149 -8.30 15.47 -40.85
CA PRO A 149 -7.50 16.44 -40.10
C PRO A 149 -7.99 16.66 -38.67
N GLU A 150 -9.30 16.51 -38.42
CA GLU A 150 -9.91 16.70 -37.11
C GLU A 150 -9.45 15.68 -36.05
N VAL A 151 -8.82 14.57 -36.44
CA VAL A 151 -8.28 13.56 -35.51
C VAL A 151 -7.16 14.14 -34.62
N GLY A 152 -6.39 15.10 -35.16
CA GLY A 152 -5.32 15.78 -34.44
C GLY A 152 -5.77 16.98 -33.60
N THR A 153 -7.08 17.23 -33.46
CA THR A 153 -7.60 18.39 -32.71
C THR A 153 -7.76 18.06 -31.22
N PHE A 154 -7.41 19.00 -30.34
CA PHE A 154 -7.62 18.85 -28.91
C PHE A 154 -9.11 19.02 -28.58
N ARG A 155 -9.70 18.13 -27.77
CA ARG A 155 -11.17 18.09 -27.51
C ARG A 155 -11.76 19.38 -26.90
N HIS A 156 -10.94 20.27 -26.36
CA HIS A 156 -11.40 21.60 -25.94
C HIS A 156 -11.23 22.58 -27.10
N SER A 157 -12.27 22.65 -27.95
CA SER A 157 -12.47 23.78 -28.87
C SER A 157 -12.21 25.07 -28.12
N SER A 158 -11.48 25.97 -28.76
CA SER A 158 -11.17 27.29 -28.20
C SER A 158 -12.42 28.17 -27.99
N GLY A 159 -13.60 27.65 -28.36
CA GLY A 159 -14.87 28.39 -28.44
C GLY A 159 -14.90 29.39 -29.59
N ASP A 160 -13.81 29.50 -30.36
CA ASP A 160 -13.59 30.44 -31.45
C ASP A 160 -13.52 29.67 -32.79
N PRO A 161 -14.60 29.72 -33.61
CA PRO A 161 -14.67 29.01 -34.89
C PRO A 161 -13.53 29.38 -35.86
N ALA A 162 -12.96 30.58 -35.76
CA ALA A 162 -11.86 31.00 -36.63
C ALA A 162 -10.54 30.31 -36.26
N LYS A 163 -10.29 30.10 -34.96
CA LYS A 163 -9.11 29.37 -34.48
C LYS A 163 -9.22 27.88 -34.77
N ASP A 164 -10.39 27.29 -34.57
CA ASP A 164 -10.63 25.88 -34.85
C ASP A 164 -10.48 25.59 -36.37
N ALA A 165 -10.96 26.50 -37.24
CA ALA A 165 -10.74 26.40 -38.68
C ALA A 165 -9.26 26.57 -39.09
N ALA A 166 -8.54 27.54 -38.49
CA ALA A 166 -7.12 27.74 -38.75
C ALA A 166 -6.26 26.55 -38.27
N GLU A 167 -6.60 25.96 -37.13
CA GLU A 167 -5.96 24.76 -36.60
C GLU A 167 -6.22 23.54 -37.50
N SER A 168 -7.47 23.35 -37.95
CA SER A 168 -7.81 22.28 -38.90
C SER A 168 -7.05 22.41 -40.21
N GLU A 169 -6.89 23.63 -40.74
CA GLU A 169 -6.14 23.87 -41.98
C GLU A 169 -4.64 23.64 -41.77
N ARG A 170 -4.08 24.06 -40.63
CA ARG A 170 -2.69 23.74 -40.25
C ARG A 170 -2.46 22.23 -40.21
N LEU A 171 -3.32 21.48 -39.51
CA LEU A 171 -3.21 20.02 -39.39
C LEU A 171 -3.30 19.33 -40.75
N LYS A 172 -4.18 19.82 -41.63
CA LYS A 172 -4.30 19.33 -43.01
C LYS A 172 -3.01 19.57 -43.81
N GLN A 173 -2.42 20.76 -43.72
CA GLN A 173 -1.16 21.08 -44.40
C GLN A 173 0.01 20.24 -43.86
N GLU A 174 0.07 20.04 -42.54
CA GLU A 174 1.07 19.15 -41.92
C GLU A 174 0.92 17.70 -42.39
N LEU A 175 -0.31 17.20 -42.48
CA LEU A 175 -0.60 15.84 -42.96
C LEU A 175 -0.18 15.68 -44.42
N GLU A 176 -0.53 16.61 -45.31
CA GLU A 176 -0.12 16.56 -46.72
C GLU A 176 1.42 16.67 -46.88
N THR A 177 2.07 17.49 -46.06
CA THR A 177 3.53 17.56 -45.99
C THR A 177 4.14 16.21 -45.59
N ARG A 178 3.60 15.54 -44.55
CA ARG A 178 4.06 14.21 -44.15
C ARG A 178 3.82 13.16 -45.24
N ARG A 179 2.66 13.20 -45.91
CA ARG A 179 2.29 12.25 -46.98
C ARG A 179 3.20 12.37 -48.20
N SER A 180 3.47 13.60 -48.65
CA SER A 180 4.36 13.88 -49.78
C SER A 180 5.82 13.50 -49.51
N ALA A 181 6.24 13.55 -48.25
CA ALA A 181 7.59 13.16 -47.83
C ALA A 181 7.80 11.64 -47.70
N LEU A 182 6.74 10.81 -47.82
CA LEU A 182 6.85 9.36 -47.69
C LEU A 182 7.69 8.75 -48.81
N SER A 183 8.55 7.78 -48.48
CA SER A 183 9.32 7.00 -49.44
C SER A 183 8.42 6.04 -50.24
N GLU A 184 8.93 5.48 -51.34
CA GLU A 184 8.18 4.50 -52.14
C GLU A 184 7.82 3.23 -51.33
N ALA A 185 8.78 2.71 -50.57
CA ALA A 185 8.57 1.57 -49.69
C ALA A 185 7.51 1.84 -48.60
N GLU A 186 7.50 3.05 -48.03
CA GLU A 186 6.50 3.46 -47.04
C GLU A 186 5.09 3.52 -47.65
N ARG A 187 4.95 4.05 -48.87
CA ARG A 187 3.66 4.09 -49.58
C ARG A 187 3.15 2.70 -49.94
N GLU A 188 4.04 1.81 -50.41
CA GLU A 188 3.68 0.41 -50.68
C GLU A 188 3.22 -0.29 -49.39
N PHE A 189 3.95 -0.10 -48.29
CA PHE A 189 3.57 -0.66 -47.00
C PHE A 189 2.20 -0.17 -46.54
N ILE A 190 1.94 1.14 -46.59
CA ILE A 190 0.64 1.72 -46.22
C ILE A 190 -0.47 1.14 -47.09
N GLY A 191 -0.28 1.10 -48.42
CA GLY A 191 -1.29 0.57 -49.35
C GLY A 191 -1.58 -0.92 -49.16
N LYS A 192 -0.61 -1.68 -48.64
CA LYS A 192 -0.75 -3.12 -48.37
C LYS A 192 -1.32 -3.43 -46.98
N GLN A 193 -0.93 -2.67 -45.96
CA GLN A 193 -1.18 -3.01 -44.56
C GLN A 193 -2.31 -2.19 -43.92
N LEU A 194 -2.60 -0.98 -44.41
CA LEU A 194 -3.55 -0.07 -43.77
C LEU A 194 -4.83 0.08 -44.56
N LYS A 195 -5.95 0.22 -43.82
CA LYS A 195 -7.28 0.51 -44.36
C LYS A 195 -7.75 1.87 -43.84
N GLU A 196 -8.23 2.73 -44.74
CA GLU A 196 -8.77 4.04 -44.35
C GLU A 196 -10.17 3.90 -43.76
N ASP A 197 -10.42 4.57 -42.64
CA ASP A 197 -11.70 4.62 -41.93
C ASP A 197 -11.84 6.00 -41.27
N SER A 198 -12.75 6.83 -41.78
CA SER A 198 -12.92 8.21 -41.33
C SER A 198 -13.78 8.36 -40.06
N ARG A 199 -14.25 7.25 -39.47
CA ARG A 199 -15.11 7.27 -38.28
C ARG A 199 -14.37 7.74 -37.03
N LYS A 200 -15.03 8.58 -36.22
CA LYS A 200 -14.56 8.96 -34.88
C LYS A 200 -14.76 7.78 -33.92
N GLY A 201 -13.70 7.35 -33.22
CA GLY A 201 -13.74 6.21 -32.30
C GLY A 201 -12.61 5.18 -32.47
N LEU A 202 -11.74 5.35 -33.47
CA LEU A 202 -10.60 4.45 -33.72
C LEU A 202 -9.68 4.22 -32.49
N PRO A 203 -9.35 5.22 -31.65
CA PRO A 203 -8.50 4.98 -30.48
C PRO A 203 -9.07 3.95 -29.51
N GLN A 204 -10.40 3.96 -29.29
CA GLN A 204 -11.06 2.97 -28.44
C GLN A 204 -11.03 1.58 -29.08
N LEU A 205 -11.24 1.51 -30.40
CA LEU A 205 -11.17 0.25 -31.14
C LEU A 205 -9.75 -0.34 -31.08
N HIS A 206 -8.72 0.49 -31.23
CA HIS A 206 -7.32 0.09 -31.06
C HIS A 206 -7.05 -0.38 -29.63
N SER A 207 -7.60 0.29 -28.61
CA SER A 207 -7.47 -0.16 -27.21
C SER A 207 -8.01 -1.57 -27.03
N TYR A 208 -9.24 -1.83 -27.52
CA TYR A 208 -9.85 -3.15 -27.46
C TYR A 208 -9.04 -4.21 -28.23
N ALA A 209 -8.51 -3.85 -29.39
CA ALA A 209 -7.66 -4.76 -30.16
C ALA A 209 -6.38 -5.14 -29.39
N LEU A 210 -5.71 -4.17 -28.76
CA LEU A 210 -4.51 -4.42 -27.96
C LEU A 210 -4.82 -5.30 -26.73
N GLU A 211 -5.95 -5.07 -26.07
CA GLU A 211 -6.44 -5.89 -24.95
C GLU A 211 -6.74 -7.33 -25.39
N LEU A 212 -7.39 -7.53 -26.53
CA LEU A 212 -7.67 -8.85 -27.09
C LEU A 212 -6.40 -9.61 -27.50
N MET A 213 -5.29 -8.89 -27.75
CA MET A 213 -3.99 -9.50 -28.05
C MET A 213 -3.17 -9.83 -26.80
N ALA A 214 -3.59 -9.39 -25.61
CA ALA A 214 -2.88 -9.68 -24.37
C ALA A 214 -2.83 -11.19 -24.09
N GLY A 215 -1.66 -11.68 -23.64
CA GLY A 215 -1.42 -13.10 -23.38
C GLY A 215 -1.34 -13.98 -24.64
N LYS A 216 -1.25 -13.41 -25.84
CA LYS A 216 -1.05 -14.14 -27.10
C LYS A 216 0.37 -13.92 -27.66
N PRO A 217 0.88 -14.83 -28.52
CA PRO A 217 2.12 -14.58 -29.25
C PRO A 217 2.03 -13.32 -30.11
N LEU A 218 3.02 -12.44 -30.01
CA LEU A 218 3.03 -11.14 -30.67
C LEU A 218 3.94 -11.07 -31.89
N ALA A 219 4.92 -12.00 -32.06
CA ALA A 219 5.76 -12.01 -33.25
C ALA A 219 4.95 -12.03 -34.57
N PRO A 220 3.85 -12.81 -34.70
CA PRO A 220 3.01 -12.78 -35.91
C PRO A 220 2.20 -11.48 -36.07
N ALA A 221 1.99 -10.72 -34.99
CA ALA A 221 1.19 -9.49 -34.96
C ALA A 221 2.00 -8.24 -35.35
N ILE A 222 3.33 -8.32 -35.39
CA ILE A 222 4.21 -7.18 -35.66
C ILE A 222 3.87 -6.40 -36.92
N PRO A 223 3.50 -7.01 -38.07
CA PRO A 223 3.12 -6.23 -39.26
C PRO A 223 1.94 -5.27 -39.00
N ALA A 224 0.92 -5.71 -38.26
CA ALA A 224 -0.24 -4.88 -37.93
C ALA A 224 0.11 -3.80 -36.90
N LEU A 225 0.94 -4.12 -35.90
CA LEU A 225 1.44 -3.15 -34.91
C LEU A 225 2.34 -2.09 -35.55
N MET A 226 3.18 -2.48 -36.53
CA MET A 226 3.96 -1.54 -37.33
C MET A 226 3.06 -0.65 -38.18
N GLY A 227 2.01 -1.23 -38.78
CA GLY A 227 0.93 -0.48 -39.42
C GLY A 227 0.34 0.59 -38.50
N TRP A 228 -0.05 0.19 -37.29
CA TRP A 228 -0.59 1.11 -36.28
C TRP A 228 0.40 2.21 -35.90
N ALA A 229 1.69 1.88 -35.73
CA ALA A 229 2.73 2.86 -35.42
C ALA A 229 2.96 3.87 -36.56
N VAL A 230 2.96 3.40 -37.82
CA VAL A 230 3.06 4.25 -39.02
C VAL A 230 1.84 5.16 -39.13
N ALA A 231 0.63 4.63 -38.96
CA ALA A 231 -0.60 5.41 -38.95
C ALA A 231 -0.56 6.51 -37.88
N SER A 232 -0.14 6.16 -36.66
CA SER A 232 -0.01 7.06 -35.51
C SER A 232 1.07 8.13 -35.68
N ALA A 233 2.11 7.86 -36.48
CA ALA A 233 3.14 8.84 -36.82
C ALA A 233 2.70 9.76 -37.97
N LEU A 234 1.91 9.24 -38.91
CA LEU A 234 1.40 9.97 -40.08
C LEU A 234 0.35 11.01 -39.68
N ASN A 235 -0.67 10.58 -38.92
CA ASN A 235 -1.73 11.44 -38.41
C ASN A 235 -1.89 11.23 -36.89
N PRO A 236 -1.16 11.99 -36.06
CA PRO A 236 -1.18 11.81 -34.61
C PRO A 236 -2.56 12.13 -33.99
N ASP A 237 -3.09 11.17 -33.24
CA ASP A 237 -4.30 11.33 -32.40
C ASP A 237 -3.89 11.54 -30.94
N PHE A 238 -4.54 12.47 -30.25
CA PHE A 238 -4.31 12.74 -28.82
C PHE A 238 -4.80 11.61 -27.90
N ASP A 239 -5.86 10.90 -28.29
CA ASP A 239 -6.51 9.86 -27.49
C ASP A 239 -5.94 8.45 -27.78
N ARG A 240 -4.89 8.35 -28.60
CA ARG A 240 -4.30 7.06 -28.99
C ARG A 240 -3.85 6.23 -27.78
N PRO A 241 -4.06 4.89 -27.77
CA PRO A 241 -3.76 4.02 -26.64
C PRO A 241 -2.26 3.66 -26.53
N ASP A 242 -1.36 4.65 -26.54
CA ASP A 242 0.10 4.49 -26.50
C ASP A 242 0.59 3.74 -25.25
N LYS A 243 -0.10 3.91 -24.10
CA LYS A 243 0.18 3.15 -22.88
C LYS A 243 -0.11 1.66 -23.05
N HIS A 244 -1.30 1.30 -23.54
CA HIS A 244 -1.69 -0.10 -23.77
C HIS A 244 -0.75 -0.77 -24.76
N PHE A 245 -0.39 -0.07 -25.84
CA PHE A 245 0.55 -0.56 -26.84
C PHE A 245 1.90 -0.94 -26.22
N ARG A 246 2.47 -0.04 -25.40
CA ARG A 246 3.73 -0.30 -24.69
C ARG A 246 3.59 -1.42 -23.66
N HIS A 247 2.48 -1.47 -22.92
CA HIS A 247 2.25 -2.52 -21.93
C HIS A 247 2.18 -3.91 -22.58
N LEU A 248 1.43 -4.03 -23.69
CA LEU A 248 1.31 -5.26 -24.45
C LEU A 248 2.69 -5.83 -24.85
N MET A 249 3.58 -4.98 -25.37
CA MET A 249 4.90 -5.41 -25.83
C MET A 249 5.88 -5.69 -24.69
N ARG A 250 5.95 -4.81 -23.67
CA ARG A 250 6.92 -4.91 -22.56
C ARG A 250 6.64 -6.06 -21.61
N PHE A 251 5.37 -6.41 -21.44
CA PHE A 251 4.91 -7.47 -20.53
C PHE A 251 4.51 -8.75 -21.26
N ASN A 252 4.91 -8.89 -22.53
CA ASN A 252 4.72 -10.13 -23.28
C ASN A 252 5.51 -11.28 -22.63
N ALA A 253 4.83 -12.14 -21.89
CA ALA A 253 5.44 -13.32 -21.26
C ALA A 253 5.46 -14.57 -22.17
N VAL A 254 4.97 -14.46 -23.42
CA VAL A 254 4.75 -15.62 -24.31
C VAL A 254 5.91 -15.80 -25.28
N ASP A 255 6.27 -14.76 -26.02
CA ASP A 255 7.27 -14.83 -27.10
C ASP A 255 8.08 -13.53 -27.24
N TRP A 256 8.46 -12.89 -26.14
CA TRP A 256 9.12 -11.58 -26.17
C TRP A 256 10.36 -11.52 -27.06
N LEU A 257 11.26 -12.52 -26.98
CA LEU A 257 12.48 -12.52 -27.79
C LEU A 257 12.17 -12.66 -29.30
N PRO A 258 11.37 -13.65 -29.76
CA PRO A 258 10.88 -13.67 -31.14
C PRO A 258 10.16 -12.38 -31.58
N MET A 259 9.39 -11.77 -30.67
CA MET A 259 8.69 -10.51 -30.92
C MET A 259 9.69 -9.36 -31.16
N ARG A 260 10.73 -9.22 -30.33
CA ARG A 260 11.78 -8.21 -30.50
C ARG A 260 12.51 -8.36 -31.84
N ASP A 261 12.86 -9.59 -32.22
CA ASP A 261 13.51 -9.85 -33.51
C ASP A 261 12.61 -9.46 -34.68
N ALA A 262 11.33 -9.82 -34.62
CA ALA A 262 10.34 -9.43 -35.61
C ALA A 262 10.16 -7.89 -35.68
N VAL A 263 10.18 -7.19 -34.54
CA VAL A 263 10.15 -5.71 -34.50
C VAL A 263 11.36 -5.12 -35.21
N ARG A 264 12.57 -5.61 -34.92
CA ARG A 264 13.80 -5.13 -35.55
C ARG A 264 13.75 -5.28 -37.06
N THR A 265 13.38 -6.47 -37.55
CA THR A 265 13.22 -6.72 -38.98
C THR A 265 12.14 -5.83 -39.61
N ALA A 266 10.99 -5.64 -38.95
CA ALA A 266 9.93 -4.79 -39.45
C ALA A 266 10.31 -3.30 -39.52
N CYS A 267 11.24 -2.86 -38.66
CA CYS A 267 11.73 -1.48 -38.64
C CYS A 267 12.75 -1.17 -39.75
N GLU A 268 13.46 -2.17 -40.30
CA GLU A 268 14.55 -1.96 -41.28
C GLU A 268 14.19 -1.02 -42.45
N PRO A 269 13.04 -1.18 -43.15
CA PRO A 269 12.69 -0.29 -44.27
C PRO A 269 12.45 1.16 -43.85
N PHE A 270 12.09 1.39 -42.59
CA PHE A 270 11.77 2.70 -42.03
C PHE A 270 12.97 3.40 -41.37
N LEU A 271 14.11 2.71 -41.33
CA LEU A 271 15.39 3.21 -40.85
C LEU A 271 16.38 3.50 -42.00
N ALA A 272 16.00 3.19 -43.24
CA ALA A 272 16.81 3.47 -44.41
C ALA A 272 17.08 4.97 -44.59
N THR A 273 18.10 5.31 -45.37
CA THR A 273 18.55 6.71 -45.55
C THR A 273 17.42 7.57 -46.12
N GLU A 274 16.72 7.01 -47.10
CA GLU A 274 15.58 7.55 -47.84
C GLU A 274 14.24 7.49 -47.08
N ALA A 275 14.19 6.87 -45.89
CA ALA A 275 12.98 6.81 -45.09
C ALA A 275 12.60 8.22 -44.57
N SER A 276 11.29 8.48 -44.54
CA SER A 276 10.76 9.76 -44.11
C SER A 276 10.90 9.94 -42.59
N ASN A 277 10.75 11.17 -42.11
CA ASN A 277 10.67 11.42 -40.66
C ASN A 277 9.45 10.74 -40.01
N THR A 278 8.40 10.48 -40.78
CA THR A 278 7.23 9.70 -40.34
C THR A 278 7.61 8.24 -40.12
N GLY A 279 8.27 7.62 -41.10
CA GLY A 279 8.76 6.24 -40.98
C GLY A 279 9.75 6.07 -39.83
N LYS A 280 10.75 6.95 -39.75
CA LYS A 280 11.75 6.96 -38.65
C LYS A 280 11.08 7.10 -37.27
N ARG A 281 10.05 7.94 -37.15
CA ARG A 281 9.26 8.08 -35.91
C ARG A 281 8.47 6.82 -35.56
N ALA A 282 7.88 6.15 -36.55
CA ALA A 282 7.19 4.89 -36.34
C ALA A 282 8.15 3.79 -35.87
N ALA A 283 9.31 3.66 -36.52
CA ALA A 283 10.36 2.72 -36.12
C ALA A 283 10.86 2.99 -34.70
N ALA A 284 11.14 4.26 -34.36
CA ALA A 284 11.54 4.64 -33.00
C ALA A 284 10.45 4.33 -31.96
N THR A 285 9.17 4.45 -32.32
CA THR A 285 8.04 4.09 -31.45
C THR A 285 7.99 2.58 -31.19
N MET A 286 8.16 1.76 -32.23
CA MET A 286 8.21 0.29 -32.11
C MET A 286 9.43 -0.18 -31.29
N LEU A 287 10.62 0.33 -31.59
CA LEU A 287 11.85 0.00 -30.86
C LEU A 287 11.75 0.37 -29.38
N SER A 288 11.24 1.56 -29.04
CA SER A 288 11.03 1.97 -27.65
C SER A 288 9.98 1.12 -26.90
N ALA A 289 9.07 0.48 -27.64
CA ALA A 289 8.04 -0.37 -27.07
C ALA A 289 8.51 -1.80 -26.75
N THR A 290 9.63 -2.27 -27.33
CA THR A 290 10.21 -3.59 -26.95
C THR A 290 10.60 -3.60 -25.47
N GLY A 291 11.01 -2.45 -24.93
CA GLY A 291 11.47 -2.28 -23.56
C GLY A 291 12.95 -2.63 -23.36
N ASP A 292 13.62 -3.10 -24.41
CA ASP A 292 15.04 -3.43 -24.40
C ASP A 292 15.92 -2.17 -24.39
N PRO A 293 17.04 -2.15 -23.63
CA PRO A 293 17.93 -0.99 -23.56
C PRO A 293 18.56 -0.58 -24.90
N ASP A 294 18.99 -1.53 -25.73
CA ASP A 294 19.67 -1.23 -27.00
C ASP A 294 18.67 -0.64 -28.01
N ASP A 295 17.47 -1.21 -28.06
CA ASP A 295 16.39 -0.69 -28.91
C ASP A 295 15.95 0.71 -28.46
N ALA A 296 15.90 0.95 -27.15
CA ALA A 296 15.58 2.27 -26.60
C ALA A 296 16.65 3.31 -26.94
N ALA A 297 17.93 2.97 -26.82
CA ALA A 297 19.03 3.87 -27.20
C ALA A 297 19.00 4.21 -28.70
N GLN A 298 18.73 3.20 -29.55
CA GLN A 298 18.53 3.43 -30.98
C GLN A 298 17.34 4.34 -31.25
N ALA A 299 16.20 4.12 -30.60
CA ALA A 299 15.02 4.98 -30.70
C ALA A 299 15.32 6.42 -30.27
N HIS A 300 16.06 6.61 -29.17
CA HIS A 300 16.46 7.94 -28.69
C HIS A 300 17.35 8.67 -29.71
N ALA A 301 18.35 7.98 -30.28
CA ALA A 301 19.20 8.53 -31.31
C ALA A 301 18.39 8.99 -32.54
N ILE A 302 17.42 8.17 -32.98
CA ILE A 302 16.50 8.54 -34.06
C ILE A 302 15.70 9.81 -33.70
N PHE A 303 15.10 9.86 -32.51
CA PHE A 303 14.35 11.04 -32.05
C PHE A 303 15.22 12.31 -32.00
N GLY A 304 16.48 12.20 -31.59
CA GLY A 304 17.44 13.30 -31.62
C GLY A 304 17.66 13.87 -33.02
N THR A 305 17.72 13.01 -34.05
CA THR A 305 17.91 13.45 -35.45
C THR A 305 16.69 14.12 -36.06
N ILE A 306 15.47 13.63 -35.75
CA ILE A 306 14.23 14.15 -36.36
C ILE A 306 13.64 15.35 -35.63
N THR A 307 14.08 15.63 -34.40
CA THR A 307 13.60 16.76 -33.58
C THR A 307 14.73 17.47 -32.83
N PRO A 308 15.73 18.06 -33.53
CA PRO A 308 16.90 18.67 -32.90
C PRO A 308 16.55 19.91 -32.04
N ASP A 309 15.54 20.68 -32.44
CA ASP A 309 15.20 21.98 -31.84
C ASP A 309 14.07 21.90 -30.80
N ARG A 310 13.61 20.69 -30.40
CA ARG A 310 12.52 20.58 -29.44
C ARG A 310 13.04 21.01 -28.05
N PRO A 311 12.56 22.12 -27.48
CA PRO A 311 12.98 22.52 -26.14
C PRO A 311 12.61 21.41 -25.17
N ARG A 312 13.62 20.92 -24.43
CA ARG A 312 13.39 20.02 -23.30
C ARG A 312 12.61 20.83 -22.26
N PHE A 313 11.33 20.56 -22.12
CA PHE A 313 10.51 21.15 -21.08
C PHE A 313 11.12 20.78 -19.72
N SER A 314 11.72 21.77 -19.03
CA SER A 314 12.09 21.62 -17.64
C SER A 314 11.19 22.53 -16.83
N LEU A 315 10.37 21.93 -15.97
CA LEU A 315 9.62 22.64 -14.93
C LEU A 315 10.61 22.90 -13.78
N ASN A 316 11.58 23.78 -13.99
CA ASN A 316 12.49 24.19 -12.92
C ASN A 316 11.72 25.14 -11.99
N ASP A 317 11.06 24.57 -10.97
CA ASP A 317 10.55 25.35 -9.84
C ASP A 317 11.75 26.04 -9.17
N PRO A 318 11.85 27.38 -9.19
CA PRO A 318 13.01 28.09 -8.66
C PRO A 318 13.19 27.89 -7.14
N LEU A 319 12.15 27.37 -6.45
CA LEU A 319 12.17 27.07 -5.02
C LEU A 319 12.48 25.60 -4.71
N TYR A 320 12.66 24.75 -5.73
CA TYR A 320 13.11 23.38 -5.57
C TYR A 320 14.61 23.29 -5.78
N SER A 321 15.34 22.68 -4.84
CA SER A 321 16.80 22.55 -4.91
C SER A 321 17.24 21.86 -6.21
N ALA A 322 18.20 22.46 -6.92
CA ALA A 322 18.75 21.88 -8.15
C ALA A 322 19.56 20.59 -7.92
N VAL A 323 20.02 20.37 -6.67
CA VAL A 323 20.69 19.14 -6.21
C VAL A 323 19.84 18.51 -5.11
N ASP A 324 19.79 17.18 -4.98
CA ASP A 324 19.09 16.55 -3.85
C ASP A 324 19.83 16.89 -2.54
N PRO A 325 19.26 17.70 -1.62
CA PRO A 325 19.96 18.11 -0.41
C PRO A 325 20.23 16.95 0.56
N CYS A 326 19.60 15.80 0.32
CA CYS A 326 19.78 14.60 1.11
C CYS A 326 20.96 13.74 0.63
N ASP A 327 21.56 14.04 -0.52
CA ASP A 327 22.77 13.35 -0.98
C ASP A 327 23.99 13.85 -0.17
N PRO A 328 24.62 13.01 0.67
CA PRO A 328 25.79 13.41 1.45
C PRO A 328 27.03 13.65 0.59
N THR A 329 27.05 13.18 -0.67
CA THR A 329 28.17 13.39 -1.60
C THR A 329 28.11 14.76 -2.28
N ALA A 330 26.97 15.45 -2.21
CA ALA A 330 26.84 16.83 -2.65
C ALA A 330 27.63 17.77 -1.71
N THR A 331 28.79 18.23 -2.18
CA THR A 331 29.71 19.09 -1.40
C THR A 331 29.47 20.59 -1.60
N GLN A 332 28.71 20.98 -2.63
CA GLN A 332 28.42 22.38 -2.96
C GLN A 332 26.93 22.69 -2.83
N ALA A 333 26.61 23.91 -2.41
CA ALA A 333 25.23 24.39 -2.38
C ALA A 333 24.66 24.53 -3.80
N PRO A 334 23.34 24.30 -4.00
CA PRO A 334 22.71 24.42 -5.31
C PRO A 334 22.69 25.89 -5.76
N GLU A 335 22.77 26.12 -7.08
CA GLU A 335 22.82 27.47 -7.66
C GLU A 335 21.63 28.36 -7.24
N ASN A 336 20.46 27.76 -7.00
CA ASN A 336 19.26 28.47 -6.60
C ASN A 336 19.07 28.65 -5.08
N ILE A 337 20.08 28.33 -4.24
CA ILE A 337 19.98 28.47 -2.78
C ILE A 337 19.61 29.90 -2.34
N GLY A 338 20.12 30.93 -3.03
CA GLY A 338 19.80 32.33 -2.73
C GLY A 338 18.32 32.68 -2.92
N ALA A 339 17.67 32.10 -3.93
CA ALA A 339 16.22 32.25 -4.15
C ALA A 339 15.42 31.55 -3.04
N ILE A 340 15.85 30.36 -2.64
CA ILE A 340 15.25 29.59 -1.55
C ILE A 340 15.34 30.35 -0.22
N VAL A 341 16.50 30.93 0.10
CA VAL A 341 16.72 31.76 1.30
C VAL A 341 15.80 32.99 1.30
N THR A 342 15.74 33.71 0.18
CA THR A 342 14.91 34.91 0.04
C THR A 342 13.43 34.60 0.25
N ALA A 343 12.92 33.57 -0.42
CA ALA A 343 11.53 33.14 -0.28
C ALA A 343 11.20 32.68 1.15
N SER A 344 12.16 32.06 1.84
CA SER A 344 11.97 31.56 3.20
C SER A 344 12.01 32.68 4.25
N ARG A 345 12.85 33.71 4.07
CA ARG A 345 12.86 34.91 4.92
C ARG A 345 11.56 35.71 4.85
N ASN A 346 10.89 35.67 3.70
CA ASN A 346 9.63 36.36 3.44
C ASN A 346 8.38 35.48 3.73
N ALA A 347 8.56 34.24 4.19
CA ALA A 347 7.44 33.35 4.45
C ALA A 347 6.58 33.87 5.62
N ASN A 348 5.25 33.91 5.42
CA ASN A 348 4.32 34.27 6.48
C ASN A 348 4.12 33.09 7.45
N VAL A 349 4.85 33.08 8.56
CA VAL A 349 4.78 32.01 9.57
C VAL A 349 3.40 31.89 10.24
N ALA A 350 2.55 32.93 10.17
CA ALA A 350 1.21 32.88 10.71
C ALA A 350 0.24 32.00 9.91
N GLU A 351 0.55 31.72 8.64
CA GLU A 351 -0.26 30.85 7.76
C GLU A 351 0.16 29.38 7.86
N LEU A 352 1.34 29.08 8.40
CA LEU A 352 1.85 27.71 8.53
C LEU A 352 1.02 26.89 9.53
N SER A 353 0.67 25.67 9.16
CA SER A 353 0.04 24.68 10.06
C SER A 353 -1.17 25.26 10.79
N THR A 354 -2.08 25.90 10.04
CA THR A 354 -3.27 26.58 10.60
C THR A 354 -4.53 25.71 10.58
N GLY A 355 -4.55 24.66 9.75
CA GLY A 355 -5.67 23.72 9.61
C GLY A 355 -5.20 22.32 9.24
N LEU A 356 -6.14 21.44 8.89
CA LEU A 356 -5.88 20.03 8.57
C LEU A 356 -5.26 19.84 7.16
N GLY A 357 -5.44 20.81 6.27
CA GLY A 357 -4.86 20.82 4.92
C GLY A 357 -3.54 21.60 4.85
N MET A 358 -2.73 21.32 3.82
CA MET A 358 -1.54 22.11 3.55
C MET A 358 -1.89 23.44 2.90
N THR A 359 -1.44 24.55 3.49
CA THR A 359 -1.48 25.87 2.84
C THR A 359 -0.39 25.96 1.75
N PRO A 360 -0.47 26.93 0.83
CA PRO A 360 0.63 27.22 -0.09
C PRO A 360 1.96 27.47 0.63
N GLN A 361 1.92 28.13 1.79
CA GLN A 361 3.08 28.41 2.65
C GLN A 361 3.62 27.13 3.28
N ASP A 362 2.76 26.22 3.75
CA ASP A 362 3.20 24.91 4.25
C ASP A 362 3.93 24.13 3.16
N HIS A 363 3.38 24.15 1.94
CA HIS A 363 3.96 23.46 0.80
C HIS A 363 5.32 24.05 0.40
N GLN A 364 5.44 25.37 0.35
CA GLN A 364 6.70 26.07 0.10
C GLN A 364 7.76 25.70 1.15
N VAL A 365 7.47 25.91 2.44
CA VAL A 365 8.42 25.69 3.54
C VAL A 365 8.83 24.22 3.63
N THR A 366 7.89 23.30 3.45
CA THR A 366 8.18 21.85 3.46
C THR A 366 9.12 21.44 2.33
N ARG A 367 9.05 22.09 1.15
CA ARG A 367 9.94 21.81 0.02
C ARG A 367 11.33 22.41 0.22
N SER A 368 11.44 23.62 0.77
CA SER A 368 12.73 24.30 0.96
C SER A 368 13.52 23.81 2.17
N MET A 369 12.84 23.31 3.22
CA MET A 369 13.47 23.00 4.51
C MET A 369 14.68 22.07 4.42
N PRO A 370 14.69 20.96 3.64
CA PRO A 370 15.87 20.11 3.52
C PRO A 370 17.09 20.84 2.96
N ALA A 371 16.90 21.71 1.95
CA ALA A 371 17.99 22.50 1.37
C ALA A 371 18.52 23.55 2.35
N LEU A 372 17.63 24.22 3.09
CA LEU A 372 18.02 25.17 4.13
C LEU A 372 18.76 24.46 5.27
N ALA A 373 18.23 23.36 5.80
CA ALA A 373 18.87 22.61 6.90
C ALA A 373 20.26 22.10 6.51
N ARG A 374 20.49 21.73 5.24
CA ARG A 374 21.79 21.26 4.76
C ARG A 374 22.79 22.39 4.50
N PHE A 375 22.37 23.44 3.79
CA PHE A 375 23.29 24.43 3.22
C PHE A 375 23.22 25.81 3.90
N GLU A 376 22.11 26.14 4.54
CA GLU A 376 21.84 27.45 5.18
C GLU A 376 21.15 27.27 6.56
N PRO A 377 21.72 26.47 7.49
CA PRO A 377 21.03 26.04 8.70
C PRO A 377 20.61 27.20 9.61
N ALA A 378 21.41 28.28 9.66
CA ALA A 378 21.07 29.47 10.44
C ALA A 378 19.76 30.13 9.95
N THR A 379 19.56 30.21 8.63
CA THR A 379 18.31 30.73 8.05
C THR A 379 17.13 29.81 8.38
N ALA A 380 17.36 28.50 8.36
CA ALA A 380 16.35 27.49 8.69
C ALA A 380 15.89 27.63 10.16
N VAL A 381 16.85 27.72 11.09
CA VAL A 381 16.61 27.89 12.53
C VAL A 381 15.88 29.21 12.81
N GLU A 382 16.30 30.32 12.20
CA GLU A 382 15.65 31.62 12.37
C GLU A 382 14.16 31.57 11.94
N LEU A 383 13.85 30.91 10.83
CA LEU A 383 12.48 30.71 10.37
C LEU A 383 11.66 29.89 11.37
N ARG A 384 12.22 28.80 11.91
CA ARG A 384 11.52 27.96 12.90
C ARG A 384 11.35 28.66 14.25
N HIS A 385 12.29 29.48 14.69
CA HIS A 385 12.13 30.33 15.88
C HIS A 385 11.01 31.34 15.71
N LYS A 386 10.93 32.02 14.55
CA LYS A 386 9.81 32.93 14.23
C LYS A 386 8.47 32.20 14.28
N PHE A 387 8.42 30.99 13.71
CA PHE A 387 7.22 30.15 13.78
C PHE A 387 6.87 29.75 15.22
N ALA A 388 7.84 29.33 16.04
CA ALA A 388 7.59 28.92 17.42
C ALA A 388 7.05 30.05 18.30
N ARG A 389 7.57 31.26 18.17
CA ARG A 389 7.04 32.44 18.86
C ARG A 389 5.60 32.73 18.44
N GLN A 390 5.33 32.75 17.13
CA GLN A 390 3.99 33.00 16.60
C GLN A 390 2.98 31.90 16.99
N ALA A 391 3.41 30.64 17.00
CA ALA A 391 2.57 29.49 17.31
C ALA A 391 1.93 29.59 18.70
N LEU A 392 2.68 30.07 19.70
CA LEU A 392 2.21 30.21 21.08
C LEU A 392 1.22 31.35 21.31
N ASP A 393 1.10 32.27 20.36
CA ASP A 393 0.22 33.44 20.46
C ASP A 393 -1.13 33.22 19.73
N ARG A 394 -1.37 32.00 19.23
CA ARG A 394 -2.61 31.65 18.52
C ARG A 394 -3.79 31.51 19.49
N ALA A 395 -4.85 32.28 19.25
CA ALA A 395 -6.07 32.24 20.05
C ALA A 395 -7.04 31.11 19.64
N ASN A 396 -6.98 30.63 18.40
CA ASN A 396 -7.85 29.55 17.94
C ASN A 396 -7.25 28.18 18.33
N VAL A 397 -8.03 27.35 19.02
CA VAL A 397 -7.56 26.06 19.57
C VAL A 397 -7.10 25.07 18.49
N LEU A 398 -7.77 25.01 17.34
CA LEU A 398 -7.39 24.10 16.25
C LEU A 398 -6.06 24.54 15.63
N SER A 399 -5.90 25.83 15.35
CA SER A 399 -4.65 26.34 14.78
C SER A 399 -3.49 26.29 15.78
N LEU A 400 -3.77 26.41 17.09
CA LEU A 400 -2.80 26.17 18.15
C LEU A 400 -2.37 24.69 18.21
N ARG A 401 -3.34 23.76 18.15
CA ARG A 401 -3.06 22.32 18.11
C ARG A 401 -2.17 21.94 16.94
N GLN A 402 -2.52 22.38 15.72
CA GLN A 402 -1.71 22.13 14.53
C GLN A 402 -0.30 22.69 14.68
N ALA A 403 -0.15 23.87 15.29
CA ALA A 403 1.16 24.45 15.56
C ALA A 403 1.98 23.64 16.57
N MET A 404 1.39 23.19 17.67
CA MET A 404 2.08 22.36 18.68
C MET A 404 2.56 21.04 18.10
N MET A 405 1.73 20.37 17.29
CA MET A 405 2.13 19.16 16.56
C MET A 405 3.30 19.45 15.60
N ALA A 406 3.25 20.59 14.88
CA ALA A 406 4.30 20.99 13.95
C ALA A 406 5.62 21.40 14.64
N LEU A 407 5.58 21.86 15.90
CA LEU A 407 6.77 22.22 16.68
C LEU A 407 7.52 21.02 17.25
N LEU A 408 6.88 19.85 17.36
CA LEU A 408 7.49 18.67 17.95
C LEU A 408 8.82 18.31 17.27
N LYS A 409 8.85 18.31 15.93
CA LYS A 409 10.05 18.04 15.14
C LYS A 409 11.15 19.10 15.25
N ASP A 410 10.84 20.26 15.82
CA ASP A 410 11.80 21.35 16.06
C ASP A 410 12.26 21.42 17.52
N SER A 411 11.87 20.45 18.37
CA SER A 411 12.16 20.45 19.81
C SER A 411 13.62 20.78 20.12
N ALA A 412 14.57 20.19 19.40
CA ALA A 412 16.00 20.37 19.60
C ALA A 412 16.48 21.83 19.46
N ILE A 413 15.81 22.66 18.66
CA ILE A 413 16.20 24.05 18.42
C ILE A 413 15.32 25.06 19.17
N LEU A 414 14.41 24.63 20.05
CA LEU A 414 13.54 25.56 20.77
C LEU A 414 14.31 26.43 21.76
N GLU A 415 13.96 27.72 21.80
CA GLU A 415 14.55 28.67 22.74
C GLU A 415 14.06 28.40 24.19
N PRO A 416 14.89 28.65 25.22
CA PRO A 416 14.52 28.38 26.62
C PRO A 416 13.22 29.04 27.08
N GLU A 417 12.91 30.23 26.57
CA GLU A 417 11.65 30.95 26.84
C GLU A 417 10.44 30.22 26.25
N ILE A 418 10.58 29.69 25.04
CA ILE A 418 9.56 28.89 24.35
C ILE A 418 9.31 27.59 25.13
N VAL A 419 10.38 26.89 25.53
CA VAL A 419 10.27 25.67 26.34
C VAL A 419 9.53 25.94 27.66
N THR A 420 9.83 27.05 28.32
CA THR A 420 9.16 27.43 29.57
C THR A 420 7.68 27.71 29.37
N ARG A 421 7.31 28.41 28.28
CA ARG A 421 5.90 28.60 27.90
C ARG A 421 5.19 27.30 27.57
N LEU A 422 5.85 26.37 26.87
CA LEU A 422 5.30 25.04 26.56
C LEU A 422 5.03 24.22 27.82
N VAL A 423 5.96 24.20 28.78
CA VAL A 423 5.74 23.55 30.09
C VAL A 423 4.57 24.20 30.81
N SER A 424 4.45 25.53 30.79
CA SER A 424 3.32 26.24 31.40
C SER A 424 1.98 25.83 30.77
N ILE A 425 1.91 25.78 29.44
CA ILE A 425 0.71 25.33 28.70
C ILE A 425 0.35 23.90 29.10
N GLY A 426 1.32 22.99 29.07
CA GLY A 426 1.10 21.57 29.33
C GLY A 426 0.83 21.22 30.80
N SER A 427 1.30 22.04 31.73
CA SER A 427 1.11 21.86 33.18
C SER A 427 -0.08 22.64 33.74
N SER A 428 -0.76 23.43 32.90
CA SER A 428 -1.95 24.16 33.33
C SER A 428 -3.11 23.17 33.53
N PRO A 429 -3.86 23.25 34.64
CA PRO A 429 -5.06 22.44 34.79
C PRO A 429 -5.99 22.73 33.61
N PRO A 430 -6.56 21.70 32.95
CA PRO A 430 -7.51 21.93 31.87
C PRO A 430 -8.63 22.83 32.40
N ALA A 431 -9.11 23.77 31.58
CA ALA A 431 -10.20 24.65 31.97
C ALA A 431 -11.39 23.79 32.43
N SER A 432 -11.62 23.77 33.74
CA SER A 432 -12.57 22.85 34.36
C SER A 432 -13.98 23.20 33.93
N GLU A 433 -14.68 22.29 33.23
CA GLU A 433 -16.10 21.96 33.45
C GLU A 433 -16.73 20.97 32.44
N PHE A 434 -16.10 20.63 31.30
CA PHE A 434 -16.84 19.97 30.21
C PHE A 434 -16.22 18.67 29.69
N LEU A 435 -16.25 17.61 30.50
CA LEU A 435 -16.20 16.23 29.98
C LEU A 435 -17.50 15.89 29.23
N THR A 436 -17.71 16.53 28.07
CA THR A 436 -18.79 16.19 27.13
C THR A 436 -18.22 16.09 25.72
N ASP A 437 -18.81 15.21 24.91
CA ASP A 437 -18.41 14.76 23.56
C ASP A 437 -18.21 15.83 22.45
N LYS A 438 -17.97 17.11 22.78
CA LYS A 438 -17.74 18.18 21.80
C LYS A 438 -16.24 18.38 21.54
N GLY A 439 -15.85 18.38 20.26
CA GLY A 439 -14.45 18.33 19.78
C GLY A 439 -13.45 19.35 20.35
N GLY A 440 -13.88 20.50 20.87
CA GLY A 440 -12.96 21.53 21.41
C GLY A 440 -12.14 21.09 22.62
N VAL A 441 -12.69 20.24 23.49
CA VAL A 441 -12.01 19.76 24.71
C VAL A 441 -10.90 18.77 24.39
N ARG A 442 -11.08 17.97 23.33
CA ARG A 442 -10.04 17.06 22.83
C ARG A 442 -8.86 17.84 22.26
N ASP A 443 -9.12 18.96 21.58
CA ASP A 443 -8.06 19.78 20.99
C ASP A 443 -7.20 20.46 22.07
N GLU A 444 -7.79 20.97 23.14
CA GLU A 444 -7.05 21.56 24.27
C GLU A 444 -6.16 20.53 24.98
N TRP A 445 -6.68 19.33 25.24
CA TRP A 445 -5.88 18.25 25.80
C TRP A 445 -4.72 17.89 24.86
N LEU A 446 -4.96 17.74 23.55
CA LEU A 446 -3.89 17.48 22.57
C LEU A 446 -2.84 18.59 22.56
N VAL A 447 -3.24 19.87 22.66
CA VAL A 447 -2.30 21.00 22.81
C VAL A 447 -1.38 20.79 24.01
N GLN A 448 -1.92 20.46 25.18
CA GLN A 448 -1.13 20.21 26.39
C GLN A 448 -0.15 19.05 26.19
N GLN A 449 -0.62 17.93 25.63
CA GLN A 449 0.20 16.74 25.46
C GLN A 449 1.37 16.98 24.49
N TYR A 450 1.12 17.60 23.33
CA TYR A 450 2.17 17.92 22.36
C TYR A 450 3.12 19.02 22.86
N ALA A 451 2.62 19.98 23.65
CA ALA A 451 3.48 20.99 24.29
C ALA A 451 4.48 20.35 25.27
N LEU A 452 4.01 19.43 26.13
CA LEU A 452 4.88 18.67 27.02
C LEU A 452 5.86 17.78 26.23
N ARG A 453 5.39 17.08 25.19
CA ARG A 453 6.24 16.20 24.37
C ARG A 453 7.38 16.96 23.69
N ALA A 454 7.12 18.19 23.25
CA ALA A 454 8.15 19.08 22.69
C ALA A 454 9.10 19.67 23.75
N ALA A 455 8.65 19.84 24.99
CA ALA A 455 9.42 20.47 26.07
C ALA A 455 10.22 19.48 26.95
N PHE A 456 9.75 18.24 27.11
CA PHE A 456 10.35 17.24 28.01
C PHE A 456 11.82 16.92 27.74
N PRO A 457 12.30 16.85 26.49
CA PRO A 457 13.73 16.71 26.21
C PRO A 457 14.61 17.76 26.93
N HIS A 458 14.07 18.94 27.23
CA HIS A 458 14.77 20.04 27.90
C HIS A 458 14.66 20.03 29.43
N ARG A 459 14.09 18.98 30.02
CA ARG A 459 13.78 18.86 31.45
C ARG A 459 14.27 17.54 32.00
N SER A 460 14.66 17.54 33.27
CA SER A 460 15.01 16.33 34.02
C SER A 460 13.78 15.45 34.27
N GLY A 461 13.97 14.15 34.53
CA GLY A 461 12.86 13.24 34.86
C GLY A 461 12.02 13.72 36.04
N ASP A 462 12.65 14.32 37.06
CA ASP A 462 11.97 14.91 38.22
C ASP A 462 11.06 16.09 37.82
N GLU A 463 11.55 16.97 36.94
CA GLU A 463 10.75 18.10 36.43
C GLU A 463 9.61 17.63 35.51
N GLN A 464 9.84 16.60 34.70
CA GLN A 464 8.82 15.99 33.84
C GLN A 464 7.68 15.39 34.69
N LEU A 465 8.01 14.65 35.75
CA LEU A 465 7.00 14.10 36.66
C LEU A 465 6.17 15.20 37.32
N ARG A 466 6.81 16.26 37.83
CA ARG A 466 6.11 17.40 38.44
C ARG A 466 5.20 18.13 37.44
N ALA A 467 5.62 18.27 36.18
CA ALA A 467 4.81 18.87 35.14
C ALA A 467 3.53 18.04 34.87
N LEU A 468 3.65 16.71 34.79
CA LEU A 468 2.50 15.81 34.64
C LEU A 468 1.57 15.84 35.86
N GLU A 469 2.12 15.89 37.08
CA GLU A 469 1.31 16.04 38.29
C GLU A 469 0.53 17.36 38.32
N ALA A 470 1.17 18.45 37.88
CA ALA A 470 0.55 19.78 37.85
C ALA A 470 -0.60 19.87 36.82
N GLY A 471 -0.49 19.15 35.70
CA GLY A 471 -1.54 19.07 34.67
C GLY A 471 -2.84 18.36 35.08
N GLY A 472 -2.96 17.88 36.33
CA GLY A 472 -4.22 17.41 36.90
C GLY A 472 -4.49 15.90 36.80
N GLY A 473 -3.45 15.07 36.66
CA GLY A 473 -3.55 13.61 36.81
C GLY A 473 -4.35 12.86 35.73
N ASN A 474 -4.78 13.52 34.66
CA ASN A 474 -5.49 12.88 33.54
C ASN A 474 -4.60 11.87 32.79
N GLU A 475 -5.22 10.95 32.02
CA GLU A 475 -4.46 10.06 31.14
C GLU A 475 -3.60 10.86 30.16
N ALA A 476 -2.31 10.51 30.09
CA ALA A 476 -1.35 11.08 29.16
C ALA A 476 -1.33 10.29 27.86
N LEU A 477 -0.94 10.93 26.75
CA LEU A 477 -0.62 10.21 25.51
C LEU A 477 0.47 9.18 25.78
N LEU A 478 0.34 7.97 25.20
CA LEU A 478 1.35 6.93 25.31
C LEU A 478 2.71 7.44 24.79
N ASP A 479 2.72 8.10 23.64
CA ASP A 479 3.94 8.68 23.05
C ASP A 479 4.59 9.77 23.92
N LEU A 480 3.81 10.42 24.81
CA LEU A 480 4.36 11.35 25.80
C LEU A 480 5.05 10.59 26.93
N LEU A 481 4.42 9.54 27.44
CA LEU A 481 4.98 8.69 28.50
C LEU A 481 6.24 7.97 28.03
N GLU A 482 6.24 7.42 26.82
CA GLU A 482 7.39 6.74 26.21
C GLU A 482 8.58 7.69 25.99
N ALA A 483 8.34 9.00 25.90
CA ALA A 483 9.38 10.02 25.78
C ALA A 483 9.94 10.52 27.13
N THR A 484 9.48 9.99 28.26
CA THR A 484 9.95 10.43 29.58
C THR A 484 11.31 9.86 29.97
N SER A 485 12.07 10.65 30.73
CA SER A 485 13.37 10.27 31.30
C SER A 485 13.20 9.78 32.74
N PRO A 486 14.08 8.88 33.23
CA PRO A 486 13.99 8.38 34.61
C PRO A 486 14.04 9.52 35.64
N ALA A 487 13.07 9.55 36.56
CA ALA A 487 13.12 10.36 37.78
C ALA A 487 13.89 9.64 38.90
N SER A 488 14.37 10.43 39.87
CA SER A 488 15.04 9.97 41.08
C SER A 488 14.12 9.16 42.00
N GLU A 489 14.67 8.19 42.74
CA GLU A 489 13.90 7.40 43.70
C GLU A 489 13.20 8.29 44.75
N THR A 490 13.87 9.37 45.17
CA THR A 490 13.33 10.35 46.10
C THR A 490 12.11 11.08 45.56
N GLU A 491 12.12 11.43 44.27
CA GLU A 491 10.96 12.12 43.67
C GLU A 491 9.81 11.15 43.43
N ILE A 492 10.07 9.90 43.03
CA ILE A 492 9.04 8.85 42.93
C ILE A 492 8.38 8.60 44.29
N ASP A 493 9.16 8.46 45.37
CA ASP A 493 8.64 8.28 46.72
C ASP A 493 7.76 9.47 47.14
N ALA A 494 8.23 10.69 46.90
CA ALA A 494 7.49 11.90 47.24
C ALA A 494 6.19 12.03 46.42
N ALA A 495 6.21 11.69 45.13
CA ALA A 495 5.03 11.72 44.26
C ALA A 495 3.98 10.67 44.69
N LEU A 496 4.42 9.46 45.03
CA LEU A 496 3.54 8.42 45.59
C LEU A 496 2.91 8.88 46.93
N ASP A 497 3.71 9.48 47.82
CA ASP A 497 3.21 10.01 49.10
C ASP A 497 2.18 11.11 48.90
N ARG A 498 2.43 12.04 47.98
CA ARG A 498 1.48 13.10 47.63
C ARG A 498 0.16 12.51 47.15
N ALA A 499 0.21 11.57 46.20
CA ALA A 499 -0.99 10.96 45.61
C ALA A 499 -1.81 10.13 46.61
N LEU A 500 -1.14 9.35 47.46
CA LEU A 500 -1.79 8.55 48.51
C LEU A 500 -2.40 9.44 49.61
N THR A 501 -1.70 10.50 50.01
CA THR A 501 -2.18 11.43 51.04
C THR A 501 -3.38 12.24 50.55
N SER A 502 -3.36 12.69 49.29
CA SER A 502 -4.49 13.42 48.69
C SER A 502 -5.67 12.51 48.30
N ARG A 503 -5.50 11.18 48.39
CA ARG A 503 -6.47 10.17 47.91
C ARG A 503 -6.86 10.39 46.45
N ASP A 504 -5.91 10.82 45.64
CA ASP A 504 -6.12 11.10 44.22
C ASP A 504 -5.68 9.89 43.39
N ASN A 505 -6.64 9.06 43.00
CA ASN A 505 -6.40 7.84 42.22
C ASN A 505 -5.85 8.15 40.82
N ASN A 506 -6.24 9.28 40.22
CA ASN A 506 -5.78 9.69 38.90
C ASN A 506 -4.30 10.07 38.96
N ARG A 507 -3.93 10.88 39.96
CA ARG A 507 -2.53 11.21 40.23
C ARG A 507 -1.70 9.97 40.56
N LEU A 508 -2.22 9.05 41.38
CA LEU A 508 -1.53 7.80 41.69
C LEU A 508 -1.30 6.96 40.43
N ALA A 509 -2.31 6.84 39.56
CA ALA A 509 -2.20 6.12 38.30
C ALA A 509 -1.15 6.76 37.37
N MET A 510 -1.09 8.09 37.31
CA MET A 510 -0.09 8.82 36.54
C MET A 510 1.32 8.55 37.06
N VAL A 511 1.55 8.60 38.38
CA VAL A 511 2.89 8.33 38.97
C VAL A 511 3.35 6.89 38.68
N VAL A 512 2.46 5.90 38.81
CA VAL A 512 2.78 4.50 38.50
C VAL A 512 3.10 4.32 37.02
N ASN A 513 2.31 4.92 36.12
CA ASN A 513 2.57 4.89 34.68
C ASN A 513 3.88 5.60 34.34
N PHE A 514 4.12 6.80 34.88
CA PHE A 514 5.38 7.51 34.68
C PHE A 514 6.55 6.62 35.08
N ALA A 515 6.50 6.03 36.28
CA ALA A 515 7.55 5.12 36.73
C ALA A 515 7.74 3.95 35.75
N GLN A 516 6.67 3.37 35.18
CA GLN A 516 6.68 2.30 34.18
C GLN A 516 7.31 2.73 32.84
N PHE A 517 6.99 3.89 32.30
CA PHE A 517 7.51 4.27 30.98
C PHE A 517 8.89 4.91 31.07
N SER A 518 9.13 5.71 32.12
CA SER A 518 10.35 6.50 32.27
C SER A 518 11.61 5.71 32.60
N LYS A 519 11.51 4.43 33.00
CA LYS A 519 12.71 3.68 33.40
C LYS A 519 13.03 3.73 34.89
N SER A 520 12.27 4.50 35.69
CA SER A 520 12.66 4.85 37.07
C SER A 520 12.88 3.64 37.98
N SER A 521 13.98 3.69 38.73
CA SER A 521 14.26 2.76 39.83
C SER A 521 13.25 2.92 40.97
N LEU A 522 13.01 1.84 41.71
CA LEU A 522 12.07 1.80 42.82
C LEU A 522 12.81 1.55 44.15
N SER A 523 12.64 2.47 45.10
CA SER A 523 13.11 2.29 46.47
C SER A 523 12.30 1.22 47.21
N ASN A 524 12.80 0.75 48.36
CA ASN A 524 12.02 -0.16 49.23
C ASN A 524 10.72 0.47 49.74
N ALA A 525 10.71 1.79 49.91
CA ALA A 525 9.53 2.52 50.34
C ALA A 525 8.49 2.55 49.21
N ALA A 526 8.90 2.84 47.97
CA ALA A 526 8.03 2.75 46.79
C ALA A 526 7.43 1.34 46.63
N LYS A 527 8.26 0.29 46.75
CA LYS A 527 7.79 -1.11 46.70
C LYS A 527 6.72 -1.40 47.74
N SER A 528 6.92 -0.96 48.98
CA SER A 528 5.96 -1.15 50.08
C SER A 528 4.61 -0.49 49.81
N ARG A 529 4.61 0.66 49.12
CA ARG A 529 3.40 1.39 48.69
C ARG A 529 2.70 0.74 47.49
N LEU A 530 3.46 0.06 46.62
CA LEU A 530 2.92 -0.63 45.43
C LEU A 530 2.27 -1.98 45.77
N ILE A 531 2.74 -2.69 46.80
CA ILE A 531 2.23 -4.02 47.17
C ILE A 531 0.70 -4.07 47.33
N PRO A 532 0.05 -3.14 48.07
CA PRO A 532 -1.41 -3.13 48.20
C PRO A 532 -2.14 -2.96 46.86
N LEU A 533 -1.52 -2.27 45.89
CA LEU A 533 -2.12 -2.00 44.58
C LEU A 533 -2.20 -3.26 43.71
N LEU A 534 -1.35 -4.27 43.94
CA LEU A 534 -1.40 -5.56 43.24
C LEU A 534 -2.71 -6.31 43.48
N SER A 535 -3.40 -6.04 44.59
CA SER A 535 -4.72 -6.61 44.95
C SER A 535 -5.83 -5.55 45.00
N SER A 536 -5.64 -4.40 44.36
CA SER A 536 -6.64 -3.33 44.33
C SER A 536 -7.98 -3.84 43.79
N PRO A 537 -9.14 -3.42 44.32
CA PRO A 537 -10.44 -3.73 43.69
C PRO A 537 -10.59 -3.03 42.33
N ASP A 538 -9.89 -1.91 42.11
CA ASP A 538 -9.83 -1.22 40.82
C ASP A 538 -8.88 -1.94 39.86
N GLY A 539 -9.44 -2.59 38.83
CA GLY A 539 -8.69 -3.29 37.79
C GLY A 539 -7.74 -2.39 37.00
N GLY A 540 -8.09 -1.12 36.80
CA GLY A 540 -7.23 -0.15 36.14
C GLY A 540 -5.96 0.14 36.95
N MET A 541 -6.07 0.20 38.28
CA MET A 541 -4.93 0.37 39.16
C MET A 541 -4.11 -0.92 39.32
N ARG A 542 -4.76 -2.09 39.47
CA ARG A 542 -4.05 -3.39 39.48
C ARG A 542 -3.22 -3.56 38.22
N MET A 543 -3.82 -3.34 37.05
CA MET A 543 -3.17 -3.47 35.75
C MET A 543 -1.86 -2.66 35.69
N ARG A 544 -1.86 -1.42 36.15
CA ARG A 544 -0.67 -0.55 36.18
C ARG A 544 0.38 -1.04 37.18
N ALA A 545 -0.04 -1.51 38.36
CA ALA A 545 0.87 -2.10 39.34
C ALA A 545 1.53 -3.38 38.82
N LEU A 546 0.76 -4.24 38.13
CA LEU A 546 1.26 -5.45 37.46
C LEU A 546 2.26 -5.08 36.35
N ALA A 547 1.96 -4.08 35.54
CA ALA A 547 2.85 -3.61 34.48
C ALA A 547 4.22 -3.17 35.04
N LEU A 548 4.20 -2.39 36.12
CA LEU A 548 5.40 -1.94 36.81
C LEU A 548 6.17 -3.11 37.47
N ALA A 549 5.47 -4.08 38.07
CA ALA A 549 6.08 -5.28 38.67
C ALA A 549 6.74 -6.18 37.61
N ALA A 550 6.04 -6.49 36.52
CA ALA A 550 6.57 -7.25 35.39
C ALA A 550 7.81 -6.59 34.78
N ARG A 551 7.75 -5.27 34.54
CA ARG A 551 8.85 -4.52 33.95
C ARG A 551 10.07 -4.41 34.86
N SER A 552 9.87 -4.15 36.16
CA SER A 552 10.97 -4.05 37.13
C SER A 552 11.65 -5.39 37.40
N ARG A 553 10.99 -6.51 37.09
CA ARG A 553 11.44 -7.89 37.36
C ARG A 553 11.87 -8.08 38.82
N ASP A 554 11.28 -7.33 39.75
CA ASP A 554 11.65 -7.32 41.16
C ASP A 554 11.09 -8.57 41.87
N PRO A 555 11.93 -9.44 42.46
CA PRO A 555 11.45 -10.67 43.09
C PRO A 555 10.52 -10.46 44.29
N VAL A 556 10.61 -9.32 44.98
CA VAL A 556 9.73 -9.02 46.12
C VAL A 556 8.33 -8.72 45.60
N LEU A 557 8.20 -7.84 44.61
CA LEU A 557 6.91 -7.52 43.99
C LEU A 557 6.28 -8.76 43.34
N LEU A 558 7.07 -9.59 42.65
CA LEU A 558 6.56 -10.80 41.99
C LEU A 558 6.07 -11.85 43.01
N LYS A 559 6.77 -12.06 44.14
CA LYS A 559 6.29 -12.95 45.20
C LYS A 559 4.98 -12.46 45.83
N GLN A 560 4.86 -11.15 46.03
CA GLN A 560 3.63 -10.55 46.55
C GLN A 560 2.49 -10.68 45.54
N PHE A 561 2.76 -10.48 44.24
CA PHE A 561 1.81 -10.77 43.16
C PHE A 561 1.34 -12.23 43.18
N LEU A 562 2.25 -13.21 43.28
CA LEU A 562 1.87 -14.62 43.33
C LEU A 562 0.94 -14.94 44.51
N ALA A 563 1.21 -14.33 45.67
CA ALA A 563 0.40 -14.49 46.89
C ALA A 563 -1.03 -13.94 46.77
N THR A 564 -1.30 -13.07 45.79
CA THR A 564 -2.67 -12.58 45.51
C THR A 564 -3.58 -13.67 44.91
N GLY A 565 -2.99 -14.76 44.37
CA GLY A 565 -3.75 -15.78 43.65
C GLY A 565 -4.29 -15.34 42.29
N TRP A 566 -3.74 -14.26 41.70
CA TRP A 566 -4.19 -13.72 40.40
C TRP A 566 -4.27 -14.81 39.31
N ASP A 567 -5.35 -14.78 38.53
CA ASP A 567 -5.61 -15.70 37.42
C ASP A 567 -6.28 -14.94 36.26
N ALA A 568 -5.79 -15.14 35.04
CA ALA A 568 -6.34 -14.52 33.84
C ALA A 568 -7.82 -14.86 33.63
N ALA A 569 -8.28 -16.05 34.04
CA ALA A 569 -9.67 -16.47 33.91
C ALA A 569 -10.65 -15.66 34.77
N ASN A 570 -10.15 -14.99 35.81
CA ASN A 570 -10.97 -14.13 36.68
C ASN A 570 -11.11 -12.69 36.15
N CYS A 571 -10.39 -12.35 35.07
CA CYS A 571 -10.46 -11.04 34.45
C CYS A 571 -11.57 -10.98 33.40
N ASP A 572 -12.22 -9.83 33.24
CA ASP A 572 -13.10 -9.60 32.10
C ASP A 572 -12.28 -9.59 30.80
N ALA A 573 -12.55 -10.52 29.90
CA ALA A 573 -11.84 -10.66 28.64
C ALA A 573 -11.93 -9.41 27.75
N LYS A 574 -13.00 -8.61 27.88
CA LYS A 574 -13.25 -7.42 27.07
C LYS A 574 -12.56 -6.19 27.65
N ASN A 575 -12.85 -5.84 28.90
CA ASN A 575 -12.32 -4.63 29.52
C ASN A 575 -10.97 -4.83 30.24
N GLY A 576 -10.63 -6.09 30.58
CA GLY A 576 -9.43 -6.47 31.32
C GLY A 576 -8.25 -6.94 30.48
N HIS A 577 -8.27 -6.76 29.14
CA HIS A 577 -7.22 -7.30 28.26
C HIS A 577 -5.79 -6.86 28.64
N ARG A 578 -5.60 -5.60 29.08
CA ARG A 578 -4.29 -5.11 29.56
C ARG A 578 -3.88 -5.75 30.88
N GLU A 579 -4.84 -5.99 31.77
CA GLU A 579 -4.56 -6.69 33.03
C GLU A 579 -4.15 -8.13 32.76
N ILE A 580 -4.87 -8.83 31.89
CA ILE A 580 -4.52 -10.18 31.43
C ILE A 580 -3.10 -10.19 30.87
N TRP A 581 -2.75 -9.20 30.04
CA TRP A 581 -1.41 -9.06 29.47
C TRP A 581 -0.31 -8.95 30.54
N TYR A 582 -0.39 -7.93 31.40
CA TYR A 582 0.66 -7.70 32.39
C TYR A 582 0.69 -8.76 33.50
N GLY A 583 -0.46 -9.30 33.92
CA GLY A 583 -0.51 -10.40 34.88
C GLY A 583 0.09 -11.69 34.31
N SER A 584 -0.19 -12.00 33.03
CA SER A 584 0.45 -13.13 32.34
C SER A 584 1.97 -12.93 32.21
N ARG A 585 2.41 -11.70 31.94
CA ARG A 585 3.83 -11.35 31.94
C ARG A 585 4.46 -11.51 33.33
N CYS A 586 3.79 -11.09 34.40
CA CYS A 586 4.27 -11.35 35.77
C CYS A 586 4.44 -12.85 36.04
N LEU A 587 3.49 -13.70 35.62
CA LEU A 587 3.59 -15.15 35.77
C LEU A 587 4.77 -15.74 34.97
N LEU A 588 4.98 -15.26 33.74
CA LEU A 588 6.10 -15.69 32.90
C LEU A 588 7.45 -15.30 33.52
N VAL A 589 7.63 -14.03 33.91
CA VAL A 589 8.85 -13.55 34.58
C VAL A 589 9.07 -14.31 35.89
N ALA A 590 8.02 -14.57 36.66
CA ALA A 590 8.13 -15.35 37.89
C ALA A 590 8.57 -16.80 37.62
N ALA A 591 8.08 -17.43 36.55
CA ALA A 591 8.51 -18.76 36.14
C ALA A 591 9.97 -18.78 35.68
N GLU A 592 10.40 -17.78 34.91
CA GLU A 592 11.81 -17.60 34.50
C GLU A 592 12.75 -17.44 35.70
N LEU A 593 12.31 -16.73 36.74
CA LEU A 593 13.05 -16.56 37.99
C LEU A 593 12.94 -17.75 38.95
N GLY A 594 12.23 -18.82 38.57
CA GLY A 594 12.03 -20.01 39.40
C GLY A 594 11.16 -19.77 40.65
N LEU A 595 10.33 -18.72 40.65
CA LEU A 595 9.41 -18.40 41.74
C LEU A 595 8.11 -19.21 41.70
N ILE A 596 7.76 -19.76 40.53
CA ILE A 596 6.60 -20.61 40.25
C ILE A 596 6.98 -21.63 39.16
N GLY A 597 6.33 -22.81 39.14
CA GLY A 597 6.57 -23.82 38.09
C GLY A 597 5.97 -23.40 36.74
N ALA A 598 6.58 -23.84 35.63
CA ALA A 598 6.12 -23.48 34.28
C ALA A 598 4.68 -23.95 34.00
N ALA A 599 4.32 -25.18 34.40
CA ALA A 599 2.95 -25.68 34.23
C ALA A 599 1.93 -24.89 35.08
N GLU A 600 2.29 -24.50 36.30
CA GLU A 600 1.43 -23.70 37.19
C GLU A 600 1.24 -22.28 36.64
N ALA A 601 2.30 -21.67 36.10
CA ALA A 601 2.22 -20.38 35.42
C ALA A 601 1.33 -20.45 34.17
N VAL A 602 1.51 -21.49 33.34
CA VAL A 602 0.64 -21.75 32.17
C VAL A 602 -0.81 -21.91 32.62
N GLY A 603 -0.98 -22.57 33.77
CA GLY A 603 -2.21 -22.71 34.55
C GLY A 603 -3.10 -21.47 34.57
N ARG A 604 -2.48 -20.33 34.90
CA ARG A 604 -3.10 -19.06 35.29
C ARG A 604 -2.95 -17.93 34.26
N MET A 605 -2.15 -18.13 33.20
CA MET A 605 -1.85 -17.10 32.20
C MET A 605 -2.80 -17.14 30.99
N GLY A 606 -2.92 -16.01 30.29
CA GLY A 606 -3.66 -15.90 29.04
C GLY A 606 -2.89 -16.43 27.81
N PRO A 607 -3.59 -16.76 26.69
CA PRO A 607 -2.99 -17.42 25.53
C PRO A 607 -1.84 -16.66 24.85
N ASN A 608 -1.86 -15.32 24.89
CA ASN A 608 -0.82 -14.47 24.28
C ASN A 608 0.60 -14.74 24.80
N PHE A 609 0.75 -15.35 25.99
CA PHE A 609 2.04 -15.68 26.58
C PHE A 609 2.40 -17.17 26.49
N TYR A 610 1.49 -18.01 25.99
CA TYR A 610 1.72 -19.45 25.88
C TYR A 610 2.93 -19.78 25.00
N GLY A 611 3.14 -19.05 23.91
CA GLY A 611 4.28 -19.28 23.03
C GLY A 611 5.64 -19.05 23.73
N PHE A 612 5.71 -18.07 24.64
CA PHE A 612 6.91 -17.85 25.46
C PHE A 612 7.04 -18.92 26.55
N ALA A 613 5.95 -19.27 27.23
CA ALA A 613 5.96 -20.31 28.26
C ALA A 613 6.37 -21.69 27.71
N ALA A 614 5.98 -22.02 26.47
CA ALA A 614 6.37 -23.25 25.79
C ALA A 614 7.88 -23.36 25.54
N GLN A 615 8.60 -22.23 25.53
CA GLN A 615 10.05 -22.19 25.33
C GLN A 615 10.83 -22.40 26.64
N LEU A 616 10.19 -22.22 27.81
CA LEU A 616 10.87 -22.30 29.11
C LEU A 616 11.29 -23.72 29.49
N SER A 617 10.48 -24.73 29.19
CA SER A 617 10.73 -26.12 29.58
C SER A 617 9.86 -27.12 28.82
N ASP A 618 10.21 -28.40 28.85
CA ASP A 618 9.40 -29.48 28.25
C ASP A 618 8.03 -29.60 28.93
N GLU A 619 7.98 -29.41 30.25
CA GLU A 619 6.74 -29.39 31.01
C GLU A 619 5.83 -28.22 30.59
N GLY A 620 6.42 -27.03 30.41
CA GLY A 620 5.74 -25.84 29.88
C GLY A 620 5.20 -26.08 28.47
N ALA A 621 6.02 -26.63 27.57
CA ALA A 621 5.62 -26.94 26.20
C ALA A 621 4.42 -27.91 26.15
N LYS A 622 4.46 -28.97 26.96
CA LYS A 622 3.35 -29.93 27.06
C LYS A 622 2.08 -29.30 27.59
N SER A 623 2.18 -28.55 28.71
CA SER A 623 1.04 -27.87 29.33
C SER A 623 0.37 -26.87 28.36
N VAL A 624 1.18 -26.14 27.59
CA VAL A 624 0.69 -25.24 26.54
C VAL A 624 0.00 -26.03 25.43
N ALA A 625 0.63 -27.08 24.90
CA ALA A 625 0.07 -27.83 23.79
C ALA A 625 -1.27 -28.49 24.12
N ASP A 626 -1.41 -29.06 25.33
CA ASP A 626 -2.68 -29.65 25.79
C ASP A 626 -3.81 -28.60 25.80
N ARG A 627 -3.51 -27.34 26.17
CA ARG A 627 -4.48 -26.23 26.19
C ARG A 627 -4.77 -25.69 24.79
N VAL A 628 -3.72 -25.50 23.99
CA VAL A 628 -3.82 -25.02 22.61
C VAL A 628 -4.62 -26.00 21.76
N ASP A 629 -4.45 -27.31 21.97
CA ASP A 629 -5.21 -28.32 21.23
C ASP A 629 -6.72 -28.24 21.47
N VAL A 630 -7.12 -28.06 22.74
CA VAL A 630 -8.53 -27.86 23.09
C VAL A 630 -9.08 -26.57 22.45
N ALA A 631 -8.33 -25.47 22.53
CA ALA A 631 -8.73 -24.20 21.92
C ALA A 631 -8.78 -24.28 20.38
N PHE A 632 -7.86 -24.98 19.76
CA PHE A 632 -7.78 -25.20 18.32
C PHE A 632 -9.03 -25.94 17.81
N HIS A 633 -9.40 -27.05 18.44
CA HIS A 633 -10.58 -27.82 18.04
C HIS A 633 -11.88 -27.03 18.23
N ARG A 634 -11.96 -26.18 19.26
CA ARG A 634 -13.08 -25.23 19.43
C ARG A 634 -13.11 -24.20 18.30
N ALA A 635 -11.96 -23.61 17.96
CA ALA A 635 -11.85 -22.59 16.92
C ALA A 635 -12.18 -23.13 15.51
N ILE A 636 -11.70 -24.33 15.17
CA ILE A 636 -12.05 -24.99 13.90
C ILE A 636 -13.55 -25.31 13.81
N GLY A 637 -14.20 -25.55 14.95
CA GLY A 637 -15.64 -25.81 15.05
C GLY A 637 -16.54 -24.55 15.03
N VAL A 638 -15.98 -23.34 14.98
CA VAL A 638 -16.76 -22.09 14.92
C VAL A 638 -17.39 -21.96 13.54
N ASN A 639 -18.72 -22.03 13.47
CA ASN A 639 -19.49 -21.73 12.26
C ASN A 639 -19.92 -20.26 12.28
N ASP A 640 -20.19 -19.67 11.11
CA ASP A 640 -20.79 -18.33 10.95
C ASP A 640 -19.97 -17.16 11.53
N ILE A 641 -18.70 -17.04 11.13
CA ILE A 641 -17.84 -15.91 11.51
C ILE A 641 -18.42 -14.60 10.93
N PRO A 642 -18.77 -13.60 11.77
CA PRO A 642 -19.32 -12.33 11.31
C PRO A 642 -18.36 -11.60 10.36
N GLU A 643 -18.89 -10.92 9.34
CA GLU A 643 -18.07 -10.03 8.51
C GLU A 643 -17.72 -8.73 9.27
N PHE A 644 -16.44 -8.35 9.21
CA PHE A 644 -15.94 -7.06 9.70
C PHE A 644 -14.78 -6.57 8.82
N PRO A 645 -14.43 -5.27 8.86
CA PRO A 645 -13.30 -4.73 8.12
C PRO A 645 -11.98 -5.38 8.51
N LEU A 646 -11.00 -5.36 7.61
CA LEU A 646 -9.68 -5.90 7.92
C LEU A 646 -9.08 -5.16 9.12
N VAL A 647 -8.58 -5.91 10.10
CA VAL A 647 -7.84 -5.37 11.24
C VAL A 647 -6.37 -5.74 11.11
N GLN A 648 -5.49 -4.81 11.43
CA GLN A 648 -4.06 -5.03 11.57
C GLN A 648 -3.68 -5.09 13.04
N GLN A 649 -2.79 -6.02 13.37
CA GLN A 649 -2.21 -6.15 14.70
C GLN A 649 -0.73 -6.46 14.57
N PRO A 650 0.16 -5.74 15.27
CA PRO A 650 1.56 -6.15 15.39
C PRO A 650 1.65 -7.57 15.98
N VAL A 651 2.63 -8.35 15.52
CA VAL A 651 2.95 -9.61 16.18
C VAL A 651 3.51 -9.36 17.59
N THR A 652 3.35 -10.34 18.47
CA THR A 652 3.99 -10.36 19.78
C THR A 652 5.35 -11.02 19.64
N ALA A 653 6.35 -10.24 19.25
CA ALA A 653 7.68 -10.76 18.94
C ALA A 653 8.54 -10.96 20.19
N ILE A 654 8.35 -10.11 21.21
CA ILE A 654 9.22 -10.06 22.39
C ILE A 654 8.36 -10.02 23.65
N GLU A 655 8.76 -10.75 24.69
CA GLU A 655 8.12 -10.76 26.01
C GLU A 655 7.88 -9.35 26.58
N GLY A 656 8.86 -8.47 26.39
CA GLY A 656 8.86 -7.11 26.94
C GLY A 656 7.92 -6.13 26.25
N GLN A 657 7.29 -6.53 25.15
CA GLN A 657 6.44 -5.68 24.32
C GLN A 657 5.19 -5.22 25.08
N GLU A 658 4.79 -3.96 24.84
CA GLU A 658 3.52 -3.43 25.32
C GLU A 658 2.34 -4.09 24.57
N PRO A 659 1.14 -4.17 25.18
CA PRO A 659 -0.01 -4.80 24.55
C PRO A 659 -0.24 -4.26 23.11
N PRO A 660 -0.27 -5.12 22.08
CA PRO A 660 -0.35 -4.67 20.70
C PRO A 660 -1.69 -3.99 20.43
N LEU A 661 -1.63 -2.76 19.92
CA LEU A 661 -2.81 -2.01 19.51
C LEU A 661 -3.37 -2.54 18.18
N LEU A 662 -4.70 -2.65 18.13
CA LEU A 662 -5.43 -3.02 16.93
C LEU A 662 -5.67 -1.77 16.09
N SER A 663 -5.47 -1.88 14.77
CA SER A 663 -5.74 -0.81 13.82
C SER A 663 -6.72 -1.28 12.76
N LEU A 664 -7.79 -0.53 12.53
CA LEU A 664 -8.66 -0.79 11.38
C LEU A 664 -7.94 -0.36 10.10
N VAL A 665 -7.96 -1.24 9.10
CA VAL A 665 -7.51 -0.88 7.75
C VAL A 665 -8.70 -0.27 7.02
N ASP A 666 -8.57 1.00 6.64
CA ASP A 666 -9.56 1.63 5.76
C ASP A 666 -9.64 0.83 4.46
N GLN A 667 -10.82 0.28 4.19
CA GLN A 667 -11.07 -0.39 2.92
C GLN A 667 -11.21 0.66 1.83
N PRO A 668 -10.62 0.49 0.63
CA PRO A 668 -10.87 1.39 -0.49
C PRO A 668 -12.36 1.46 -0.83
N ALA A 669 -12.77 2.52 -1.52
CA ALA A 669 -14.14 2.62 -2.00
C ALA A 669 -14.43 1.47 -2.98
N ARG A 670 -15.60 0.84 -2.85
CA ARG A 670 -16.01 -0.28 -3.72
C ARG A 670 -16.30 0.19 -5.15
N ASP A 671 -16.75 1.44 -5.28
CA ASP A 671 -17.13 2.05 -6.54
C ASP A 671 -16.82 3.57 -6.53
N MET A 672 -16.97 4.21 -7.69
CA MET A 672 -16.71 5.65 -7.83
C MET A 672 -17.68 6.50 -7.01
N GLN A 673 -18.94 6.06 -6.82
CA GLN A 673 -19.92 6.83 -6.07
C GLN A 673 -19.52 6.91 -4.59
N GLN A 674 -19.16 5.79 -3.97
CA GLN A 674 -18.61 5.73 -2.63
C GLN A 674 -17.28 6.49 -2.53
N ALA A 675 -16.46 6.50 -3.58
CA ALA A 675 -15.23 7.30 -3.62
C ALA A 675 -15.53 8.81 -3.56
N PHE A 676 -16.54 9.28 -4.31
CA PHE A 676 -17.00 10.66 -4.26
C PHE A 676 -17.68 11.02 -2.93
N GLU A 677 -18.50 10.12 -2.38
CA GLU A 677 -19.10 10.31 -1.05
C GLU A 677 -18.03 10.44 0.04
N ARG A 678 -16.95 9.67 -0.05
CA ARG A 678 -15.80 9.78 0.85
C ARG A 678 -15.00 11.06 0.67
N LEU A 679 -14.88 11.57 -0.55
CA LEU A 679 -14.22 12.85 -0.81
C LEU A 679 -14.97 14.03 -0.19
N GLY A 680 -16.29 13.90 0.00
CA GLY A 680 -17.13 14.87 0.70
C GLY A 680 -17.47 14.51 2.15
N GLU A 681 -16.85 13.47 2.73
CA GLU A 681 -17.09 13.03 4.10
C GLU A 681 -16.59 14.11 5.08
N ASP A 682 -17.47 14.57 5.99
CA ASP A 682 -17.07 15.42 7.11
C ASP A 682 -16.53 14.59 8.29
N ASP A 683 -15.92 15.25 9.27
CA ASP A 683 -15.31 14.58 10.42
C ASP A 683 -16.32 13.70 11.18
N ASP A 684 -17.58 14.14 11.30
CA ASP A 684 -18.62 13.40 12.02
C ASP A 684 -19.02 12.12 11.28
N ALA A 685 -19.18 12.17 9.96
CA ALA A 685 -19.44 11.02 9.11
C ALA A 685 -18.28 10.01 9.17
N PHE A 686 -17.03 10.49 9.10
CA PHE A 686 -15.84 9.65 9.27
C PHE A 686 -15.83 8.96 10.63
N GLN A 687 -16.07 9.69 11.73
CA GLN A 687 -16.11 9.12 13.08
C GLN A 687 -17.24 8.10 13.24
N GLN A 688 -18.42 8.34 12.66
CA GLN A 688 -19.51 7.38 12.68
C GLN A 688 -19.16 6.10 11.91
N ARG A 689 -18.51 6.21 10.75
CA ARG A 689 -18.03 5.06 9.98
C ARG A 689 -17.03 4.24 10.80
N GLN A 690 -16.05 4.89 11.42
CA GLN A 690 -15.08 4.24 12.32
C GLN A 690 -15.79 3.54 13.49
N LYS A 691 -16.76 4.18 14.16
CA LYS A 691 -17.55 3.57 15.24
C LYS A 691 -18.33 2.34 14.78
N ARG A 692 -18.92 2.34 13.58
CA ARG A 692 -19.62 1.17 13.02
C ARG A 692 -18.67 0.01 12.76
N SER A 693 -17.49 0.30 12.20
CA SER A 693 -16.44 -0.69 11.96
C SER A 693 -15.94 -1.35 13.25
N TRP A 694 -15.66 -0.55 14.29
CA TRP A 694 -15.26 -1.09 15.59
C TRP A 694 -16.36 -1.93 16.25
N LYS A 695 -17.63 -1.49 16.18
CA LYS A 695 -18.76 -2.31 16.68
C LYS A 695 -18.88 -3.65 15.95
N ALA A 696 -18.56 -3.71 14.65
CA ALA A 696 -18.56 -4.95 13.90
C ALA A 696 -17.44 -5.88 14.39
N PHE A 697 -16.23 -5.34 14.61
CA PHE A 697 -15.12 -6.07 15.19
C PHE A 697 -15.42 -6.55 16.62
N ASP A 698 -16.02 -5.73 17.48
CA ASP A 698 -16.39 -6.11 18.84
C ASP A 698 -17.36 -7.28 18.87
N ARG A 699 -18.32 -7.33 17.93
CA ARG A 699 -19.23 -8.50 17.80
C ARG A 699 -18.48 -9.77 17.44
N PHE A 700 -17.46 -9.67 16.58
CA PHE A 700 -16.60 -10.80 16.27
C PHE A 700 -15.80 -11.25 17.51
N VAL A 701 -15.21 -10.32 18.26
CA VAL A 701 -14.49 -10.61 19.51
C VAL A 701 -15.40 -11.29 20.53
N ASP A 702 -16.60 -10.75 20.75
CA ASP A 702 -17.59 -11.32 21.66
C ASP A 702 -17.99 -12.74 21.21
N HIS A 703 -18.19 -12.96 19.89
CA HIS A 703 -18.55 -14.26 19.33
C HIS A 703 -17.44 -15.33 19.53
N VAL A 704 -16.18 -15.02 19.19
CA VAL A 704 -15.09 -15.99 19.37
C VAL A 704 -14.75 -16.20 20.84
N THR A 705 -14.98 -15.21 21.70
CA THR A 705 -14.81 -15.36 23.15
C THR A 705 -15.88 -16.28 23.73
N LEU A 706 -17.16 -16.12 23.35
CA LEU A 706 -18.25 -17.01 23.78
C LEU A 706 -18.07 -18.46 23.31
N ALA A 707 -17.41 -18.66 22.17
CA ALA A 707 -17.08 -19.98 21.64
C ALA A 707 -15.80 -20.59 22.26
N ASP A 708 -15.17 -19.93 23.22
CA ASP A 708 -13.84 -20.28 23.75
C ASP A 708 -12.79 -20.50 22.65
N ALA A 709 -12.89 -19.74 21.55
CA ALA A 709 -12.07 -19.82 20.34
C ALA A 709 -11.09 -18.65 20.23
N ARG A 710 -10.72 -18.05 21.36
CA ARG A 710 -9.92 -16.81 21.42
C ARG A 710 -8.51 -16.95 20.81
N ILE A 711 -8.03 -18.18 20.57
CA ILE A 711 -6.80 -18.45 19.79
C ILE A 711 -6.84 -17.89 18.36
N ILE A 712 -8.02 -17.56 17.83
CA ILE A 712 -8.18 -16.80 16.58
C ILE A 712 -7.61 -15.37 16.71
N LEU A 713 -7.73 -14.77 17.90
CA LEU A 713 -7.35 -13.38 18.19
C LEU A 713 -6.03 -13.25 18.91
N ASP A 714 -5.68 -14.23 19.74
CA ASP A 714 -4.46 -14.18 20.55
C ASP A 714 -3.28 -14.66 19.70
N ASP A 715 -2.17 -13.92 19.76
CA ASP A 715 -0.98 -14.26 18.98
C ASP A 715 -0.18 -15.35 19.69
N PHE A 716 0.48 -16.20 18.91
CA PHE A 716 1.32 -17.26 19.42
C PHE A 716 2.72 -17.10 18.84
N SER A 717 3.72 -16.94 19.72
CA SER A 717 5.08 -16.65 19.26
C SER A 717 5.62 -17.79 18.40
N TRP A 718 6.38 -17.44 17.35
CA TRP A 718 6.93 -18.42 16.42
C TRP A 718 7.84 -19.46 17.09
N GLY A 719 8.64 -19.03 18.07
CA GLY A 719 9.45 -19.93 18.89
C GLY A 719 8.60 -20.91 19.71
N GLY A 720 7.39 -20.50 20.11
CA GLY A 720 6.42 -21.38 20.75
C GLY A 720 5.95 -22.48 19.81
N PHE A 721 5.64 -22.16 18.55
CA PHE A 721 5.24 -23.18 17.56
C PHE A 721 6.38 -24.17 17.32
N ASP A 722 7.61 -23.66 17.13
CA ASP A 722 8.80 -24.51 16.97
C ASP A 722 8.98 -25.45 18.18
N ALA A 723 8.80 -24.92 19.41
CA ALA A 723 8.93 -25.70 20.64
C ALA A 723 7.88 -26.81 20.78
N ILE A 724 6.63 -26.55 20.37
CA ILE A 724 5.53 -27.55 20.38
C ILE A 724 5.76 -28.61 19.31
N VAL A 725 5.97 -28.19 18.05
CA VAL A 725 6.09 -29.10 16.91
C VAL A 725 7.26 -30.06 17.10
N ALA A 726 8.39 -29.57 17.62
CA ALA A 726 9.56 -30.41 17.88
C ALA A 726 9.30 -31.52 18.92
N ARG A 727 8.40 -31.29 19.89
CA ARG A 727 8.11 -32.22 21.00
C ARG A 727 6.88 -33.09 20.75
N MET A 728 5.92 -32.58 19.99
CA MET A 728 4.61 -33.20 19.76
C MET A 728 4.25 -33.20 18.26
N PRO A 729 5.05 -33.89 17.41
CA PRO A 729 4.86 -33.88 15.96
C PRO A 729 3.52 -34.48 15.51
N SER A 730 2.99 -35.47 16.23
CA SER A 730 1.67 -36.06 15.92
C SER A 730 0.53 -35.06 16.11
N LEU A 731 0.66 -34.15 17.07
CA LEU A 731 -0.32 -33.09 17.33
C LEU A 731 -0.30 -32.04 16.21
N ALA A 732 0.90 -31.63 15.78
CA ALA A 732 1.09 -30.72 14.66
C ALA A 732 0.49 -31.28 13.36
N GLU A 733 0.66 -32.58 13.11
CA GLU A 733 0.05 -33.25 11.96
C GLU A 733 -1.48 -33.20 12.01
N SER A 734 -2.08 -33.44 13.19
CA SER A 734 -3.52 -33.34 13.38
C SER A 734 -4.05 -31.93 13.05
N TRP A 735 -3.37 -30.90 13.55
CA TRP A 735 -3.75 -29.51 13.27
C TRP A 735 -3.61 -29.16 11.78
N LYS A 736 -2.54 -29.62 11.12
CA LYS A 736 -2.33 -29.41 9.69
C LYS A 736 -3.49 -29.99 8.88
N GLN A 737 -3.85 -31.25 9.11
CA GLN A 737 -4.93 -31.91 8.39
C GLN A 737 -6.27 -31.19 8.58
N ALA A 738 -6.57 -30.78 9.83
CA ALA A 738 -7.79 -30.02 10.12
C ALA A 738 -7.83 -28.66 9.40
N LEU A 739 -6.71 -27.94 9.33
CA LEU A 739 -6.63 -26.66 8.62
C LEU A 739 -6.77 -26.83 7.10
N LEU A 740 -6.21 -27.90 6.50
CA LEU A 740 -6.31 -28.15 5.06
C LEU A 740 -7.74 -28.46 4.60
N VAL A 741 -8.59 -29.00 5.47
CA VAL A 741 -10.00 -29.29 5.15
C VAL A 741 -10.99 -28.24 5.68
N ALA A 742 -10.53 -27.25 6.44
CA ALA A 742 -11.38 -26.19 6.99
C ALA A 742 -12.06 -25.37 5.89
N GLY A 743 -13.26 -24.83 6.14
CA GLY A 743 -13.91 -23.88 5.23
C GLY A 743 -13.15 -22.55 5.17
N GLU A 744 -13.32 -21.77 4.10
CA GLU A 744 -12.57 -20.52 3.88
C GLU A 744 -12.73 -19.50 5.03
N GLY A 745 -13.94 -19.30 5.53
CA GLY A 745 -14.19 -18.36 6.64
C GLY A 745 -13.38 -18.71 7.90
N VAL A 746 -13.42 -19.99 8.30
CA VAL A 746 -12.66 -20.50 9.46
C VAL A 746 -11.16 -20.41 9.20
N PHE A 747 -10.70 -20.78 8.01
CA PHE A 747 -9.28 -20.71 7.66
C PHE A 747 -8.76 -19.27 7.71
N ARG A 748 -9.54 -18.29 7.22
CA ARG A 748 -9.21 -16.86 7.30
C ARG A 748 -9.11 -16.33 8.73
N ALA A 749 -9.89 -16.89 9.65
CA ALA A 749 -9.80 -16.59 11.07
C ALA A 749 -8.57 -17.26 11.72
N MET A 750 -8.28 -18.51 11.35
CA MET A 750 -7.11 -19.27 11.81
C MET A 750 -5.82 -18.96 11.04
N HIS A 751 -5.80 -17.91 10.21
CA HIS A 751 -4.70 -17.62 9.28
C HIS A 751 -3.34 -17.44 9.97
N ALA A 752 -3.31 -16.71 11.10
CA ALA A 752 -2.08 -16.54 11.89
C ALA A 752 -1.57 -17.86 12.47
N PHE A 753 -2.48 -18.70 12.98
CA PHE A 753 -2.15 -20.04 13.48
C PHE A 753 -1.62 -20.94 12.36
N ALA A 754 -2.29 -20.95 11.20
CA ALA A 754 -1.87 -21.71 10.02
C ALA A 754 -0.49 -21.27 9.53
N THR A 755 -0.21 -19.96 9.53
CA THR A 755 1.09 -19.39 9.19
C THR A 755 2.19 -19.87 10.15
N GLY A 756 1.94 -19.79 11.47
CA GLY A 756 2.89 -20.24 12.49
C GLY A 756 3.16 -21.75 12.41
N LEU A 757 2.12 -22.54 12.20
CA LEU A 757 2.23 -23.99 12.01
C LEU A 757 3.01 -24.34 10.74
N ALA A 758 2.67 -23.73 9.59
CA ALA A 758 3.36 -23.95 8.31
C ALA A 758 4.87 -23.69 8.43
N ARG A 759 5.24 -22.58 9.10
CA ARG A 759 6.64 -22.24 9.38
C ARG A 759 7.31 -23.31 10.25
N ALA A 760 6.65 -23.81 11.28
CA ALA A 760 7.23 -24.75 12.24
C ALA A 760 7.36 -26.18 11.68
N ILE A 761 6.41 -26.64 10.85
CA ILE A 761 6.46 -27.98 10.26
C ILE A 761 7.36 -28.05 9.02
N ALA A 762 7.70 -26.92 8.39
CA ALA A 762 8.47 -26.91 7.14
C ALA A 762 9.75 -27.80 7.14
N PRO A 763 10.56 -27.86 8.22
CA PRO A 763 11.73 -28.73 8.25
C PRO A 763 11.42 -30.23 8.21
N SER A 764 10.27 -30.66 8.74
CA SER A 764 9.88 -32.08 8.83
C SER A 764 8.86 -32.51 7.77
N ASP A 765 8.03 -31.57 7.29
CA ASP A 765 7.05 -31.76 6.22
C ASP A 765 7.05 -30.55 5.25
N PRO A 766 8.02 -30.49 4.31
CA PRO A 766 8.10 -29.43 3.32
C PRO A 766 6.84 -29.28 2.44
N ALA A 767 6.22 -30.39 2.07
CA ALA A 767 5.07 -30.40 1.18
C ALA A 767 3.82 -29.83 1.87
N GLY A 768 3.52 -30.30 3.08
CA GLY A 768 2.41 -29.79 3.87
C GLY A 768 2.59 -28.32 4.28
N ALA A 769 3.82 -27.89 4.57
CA ALA A 769 4.12 -26.48 4.80
C ALA A 769 3.85 -25.62 3.56
N ALA A 770 4.31 -26.06 2.39
CA ALA A 770 4.09 -25.34 1.14
C ALA A 770 2.60 -25.23 0.78
N GLU A 771 1.81 -26.28 1.05
CA GLU A 771 0.36 -26.28 0.85
C GLU A 771 -0.34 -25.28 1.78
N LEU A 772 0.01 -25.26 3.07
CA LEU A 772 -0.52 -24.26 4.00
C LEU A 772 -0.12 -22.84 3.61
N PHE A 773 1.14 -22.60 3.24
CA PHE A 773 1.60 -21.27 2.79
C PHE A 773 0.91 -20.82 1.50
N ALA A 774 0.68 -21.73 0.55
CA ALA A 774 -0.08 -21.42 -0.67
C ALA A 774 -1.51 -21.00 -0.32
N ARG A 775 -2.12 -21.71 0.63
CA ARG A 775 -3.47 -21.40 1.08
C ARG A 775 -3.54 -20.07 1.85
N THR A 776 -2.60 -19.79 2.75
CA THR A 776 -2.54 -18.48 3.45
C THR A 776 -2.33 -17.33 2.48
N ALA A 777 -1.53 -17.52 1.42
CA ALA A 777 -1.31 -16.50 0.40
C ALA A 777 -2.58 -16.23 -0.45
N SER A 778 -3.41 -17.27 -0.68
CA SER A 778 -4.64 -17.15 -1.48
C SER A 778 -5.82 -16.53 -0.73
N LEU A 779 -5.83 -16.59 0.62
CA LEU A 779 -6.96 -16.17 1.43
C LEU A 779 -6.58 -15.03 2.37
N ARG A 780 -7.19 -13.85 2.15
CA ARG A 780 -6.94 -12.67 2.98
C ARG A 780 -7.38 -12.91 4.44
N PRO A 781 -6.52 -12.67 5.45
CA PRO A 781 -6.89 -12.85 6.84
C PRO A 781 -7.97 -11.87 7.29
N PHE A 782 -8.68 -12.19 8.38
CA PHE A 782 -9.52 -11.20 9.07
C PHE A 782 -8.69 -10.27 9.99
N VAL A 783 -7.70 -10.84 10.66
CA VAL A 783 -6.71 -10.12 11.47
C VAL A 783 -5.35 -10.31 10.81
N ASN A 784 -4.86 -9.27 10.15
CA ASN A 784 -3.56 -9.28 9.50
C ASN A 784 -2.45 -8.98 10.51
N ARG A 785 -1.57 -9.97 10.73
CA ARG A 785 -0.40 -9.84 11.58
C ARG A 785 0.72 -9.13 10.85
N VAL A 786 1.34 -8.14 11.50
CA VAL A 786 2.39 -7.34 10.87
C VAL A 786 3.63 -7.17 11.75
N ILE A 787 4.78 -6.93 11.11
CA ILE A 787 6.09 -6.75 11.74
C ILE A 787 6.67 -5.38 11.36
N GLY A 788 7.28 -4.71 12.33
CA GLY A 788 8.01 -3.45 12.13
C GLY A 788 7.13 -2.24 11.83
N VAL A 789 7.74 -1.06 11.74
CA VAL A 789 7.07 0.21 11.42
C VAL A 789 6.49 0.21 10.00
N SER A 790 7.05 -0.65 9.14
CA SER A 790 6.57 -0.88 7.78
C SER A 790 5.31 -1.73 7.70
N SER A 791 4.87 -2.32 8.81
CA SER A 791 3.72 -3.22 8.83
C SER A 791 3.84 -4.37 7.81
N ILE A 792 5.03 -4.99 7.73
CA ILE A 792 5.32 -6.11 6.82
C ILE A 792 4.43 -7.29 7.21
N PRO A 793 3.70 -7.95 6.28
CA PRO A 793 2.89 -9.12 6.61
C PRO A 793 3.74 -10.23 7.26
N ALA A 794 3.33 -10.68 8.45
CA ALA A 794 4.03 -11.72 9.19
C ALA A 794 4.09 -13.05 8.41
N GLU A 795 3.08 -13.30 7.57
CA GLU A 795 3.04 -14.44 6.64
C GLU A 795 4.22 -14.44 5.66
N ALA A 796 4.54 -13.28 5.08
CA ALA A 796 5.66 -13.16 4.14
C ALA A 796 6.99 -13.47 4.85
N VAL A 797 7.20 -12.89 6.04
CA VAL A 797 8.41 -13.14 6.84
C VAL A 797 8.50 -14.62 7.24
N ALA A 798 7.38 -15.24 7.62
CA ALA A 798 7.32 -16.65 7.98
C ALA A 798 7.73 -17.55 6.80
N ALA A 799 7.21 -17.30 5.59
CA ALA A 799 7.60 -18.04 4.38
C ALA A 799 9.09 -17.84 4.05
N TRP A 800 9.58 -16.59 4.03
CA TRP A 800 10.99 -16.30 3.77
C TRP A 800 11.94 -16.90 4.80
N SER A 801 11.53 -17.02 6.07
CA SER A 801 12.34 -17.67 7.11
C SER A 801 12.59 -19.16 6.86
N ARG A 802 11.84 -19.74 5.92
CA ARG A 802 11.96 -21.14 5.48
C ARG A 802 12.34 -21.26 4.00
N ALA A 803 12.88 -20.20 3.38
CA ALA A 803 13.31 -20.21 1.97
C ALA A 803 14.53 -21.13 1.67
N SER A 804 15.16 -21.70 2.69
CA SER A 804 16.14 -22.79 2.48
C SER A 804 15.49 -24.08 1.96
N ILE A 805 14.18 -24.25 2.17
CA ILE A 805 13.37 -25.36 1.66
C ILE A 805 12.88 -24.98 0.26
N THR A 806 13.14 -25.86 -0.72
CA THR A 806 12.94 -25.56 -2.14
C THR A 806 11.48 -25.25 -2.49
N GLU A 807 10.54 -25.99 -1.92
CA GLU A 807 9.09 -25.85 -2.13
C GLU A 807 8.60 -24.47 -1.65
N VAL A 808 9.04 -24.07 -0.44
CA VAL A 808 8.71 -22.76 0.14
C VAL A 808 9.40 -21.64 -0.64
N ARG A 809 10.66 -21.82 -1.06
CA ARG A 809 11.38 -20.83 -1.88
C ARG A 809 10.67 -20.54 -3.20
N LYS A 810 10.17 -21.58 -3.88
CA LYS A 810 9.39 -21.41 -5.12
C LYS A 810 8.16 -20.54 -4.89
N LEU A 811 7.48 -20.73 -3.75
CA LEU A 811 6.35 -19.89 -3.36
C LEU A 811 6.78 -18.44 -3.11
N CYS A 812 7.89 -18.21 -2.40
CA CYS A 812 8.44 -16.86 -2.21
C CYS A 812 8.76 -16.16 -3.55
N PHE A 813 9.37 -16.88 -4.50
CA PHE A 813 9.68 -16.34 -5.83
C PHE A 813 8.41 -16.05 -6.63
N ALA A 814 7.39 -16.91 -6.54
CA ALA A 814 6.09 -16.69 -7.17
C ALA A 814 5.39 -15.44 -6.61
N ARG A 815 5.48 -15.17 -5.31
CA ARG A 815 4.95 -13.94 -4.68
C ARG A 815 5.64 -12.69 -5.23
N LEU A 816 6.97 -12.73 -5.38
CA LEU A 816 7.73 -11.63 -5.99
C LEU A 816 7.36 -11.41 -7.46
N ASP A 817 7.14 -12.47 -8.25
CA ASP A 817 6.68 -12.35 -9.63
C ASP A 817 5.27 -11.77 -9.74
N ALA A 818 4.37 -12.17 -8.82
CA ALA A 818 2.98 -11.76 -8.80
C ALA A 818 2.76 -10.35 -8.19
N ALA A 819 3.78 -9.76 -7.57
CA ALA A 819 3.67 -8.42 -6.99
C ALA A 819 3.29 -7.38 -8.06
N ALA A 820 2.08 -6.82 -7.92
CA ALA A 820 1.43 -5.94 -8.89
C ALA A 820 1.92 -4.48 -8.86
N ASN A 821 2.65 -4.08 -7.82
CA ASN A 821 3.18 -2.73 -7.66
C ASN A 821 4.49 -2.76 -6.86
N ASP A 822 5.20 -1.63 -6.86
CA ASP A 822 6.47 -1.44 -6.19
C ASP A 822 6.36 -1.60 -4.66
N SER A 823 5.19 -1.34 -4.07
CA SER A 823 4.98 -1.51 -2.63
C SER A 823 4.97 -2.99 -2.24
N LEU A 824 4.37 -3.86 -3.08
CA LEU A 824 4.37 -5.30 -2.86
C LEU A 824 5.76 -5.89 -3.08
N ILE A 825 6.51 -5.43 -4.08
CA ILE A 825 7.92 -5.84 -4.28
C ILE A 825 8.74 -5.43 -3.05
N ALA A 826 8.65 -4.17 -2.61
CA ALA A 826 9.37 -3.69 -1.43
C ALA A 826 9.00 -4.46 -0.15
N SER A 827 7.72 -4.80 0.04
CA SER A 827 7.27 -5.58 1.20
C SER A 827 7.84 -7.00 1.22
N GLU A 828 7.90 -7.68 0.07
CA GLU A 828 8.50 -9.03 -0.03
C GLU A 828 10.01 -9.00 0.17
N VAL A 829 10.70 -7.99 -0.38
CA VAL A 829 12.14 -7.81 -0.17
C VAL A 829 12.44 -7.53 1.31
N LEU A 830 11.69 -6.61 1.94
CA LEU A 830 11.81 -6.37 3.37
C LEU A 830 11.55 -7.63 4.19
N ALA A 831 10.52 -8.40 3.85
CA ALA A 831 10.23 -9.66 4.54
C ALA A 831 11.39 -10.67 4.44
N ALA A 832 12.04 -10.75 3.28
CA ALA A 832 13.22 -11.59 3.10
C ALA A 832 14.42 -11.12 3.94
N HIS A 833 14.63 -9.80 4.04
CA HIS A 833 15.69 -9.24 4.88
C HIS A 833 15.43 -9.48 6.38
N GLU A 834 14.21 -9.21 6.86
CA GLU A 834 13.79 -9.51 8.24
C GLU A 834 13.96 -10.99 8.58
N ALA A 835 13.73 -11.87 7.61
CA ALA A 835 13.89 -13.31 7.76
C ALA A 835 15.35 -13.83 7.63
N GLY A 836 16.32 -12.97 7.32
CA GLY A 836 17.71 -13.39 7.07
C GLY A 836 17.90 -14.18 5.77
N ALA A 837 17.05 -13.97 4.77
CA ALA A 837 16.99 -14.72 3.50
C ALA A 837 17.64 -13.98 2.30
N GLN A 838 18.58 -13.06 2.55
CA GLN A 838 19.17 -12.18 1.53
C GLN A 838 19.86 -12.95 0.40
N ALA A 839 20.47 -14.10 0.69
CA ALA A 839 21.10 -14.95 -0.33
C ALA A 839 20.10 -15.45 -1.39
N PHE A 840 18.86 -15.74 -0.99
CA PHE A 840 17.81 -16.18 -1.92
C PHE A 840 17.24 -15.02 -2.74
N ILE A 841 17.30 -13.78 -2.23
CA ILE A 841 17.00 -12.57 -3.01
C ILE A 841 18.04 -12.37 -4.12
N GLN A 842 19.33 -12.56 -3.81
CA GLN A 842 20.40 -12.48 -4.83
C GLN A 842 20.20 -13.55 -5.92
N GLN A 843 19.90 -14.79 -5.51
CA GLN A 843 19.56 -15.88 -6.43
C GLN A 843 18.38 -15.50 -7.33
N TYR A 844 17.29 -14.96 -6.76
CA TYR A 844 16.12 -14.51 -7.53
C TYR A 844 16.50 -13.46 -8.57
N VAL A 845 17.29 -12.46 -8.19
CA VAL A 845 17.76 -11.40 -9.10
C VAL A 845 18.56 -12.01 -10.26
N ASP A 846 19.53 -12.88 -9.97
CA ASP A 846 20.36 -13.50 -11.00
C ASP A 846 19.52 -14.35 -11.98
N GLU A 847 18.57 -15.13 -11.45
CA GLU A 847 17.64 -15.93 -12.27
C GLU A 847 16.76 -15.05 -13.17
N ARG A 848 16.25 -13.92 -12.67
CA ARG A 848 15.40 -13.00 -13.46
C ARG A 848 16.19 -12.25 -14.52
N LEU A 849 17.44 -11.86 -14.22
CA LEU A 849 18.33 -11.22 -15.20
C LEU A 849 18.75 -12.19 -16.32
N ALA A 850 18.90 -13.48 -16.01
CA ALA A 850 19.27 -14.49 -17.00
C ALA A 850 18.20 -14.73 -18.09
N ILE A 851 16.92 -14.39 -17.81
CA ILE A 851 15.82 -14.50 -18.78
C ILE A 851 15.95 -13.47 -19.90
N GLN A 852 16.61 -12.33 -19.65
CA GLN A 852 16.80 -11.21 -20.60
C GLN A 852 15.51 -10.54 -21.10
N GLU A 853 14.37 -10.83 -20.48
CA GLU A 853 13.13 -10.09 -20.70
C GLU A 853 13.16 -8.76 -19.93
N PRO A 854 12.63 -7.66 -20.50
CA PRO A 854 12.72 -6.34 -19.91
C PRO A 854 11.88 -6.22 -18.64
N ALA A 855 10.70 -6.83 -18.56
CA ALA A 855 9.89 -6.84 -17.35
C ALA A 855 10.55 -7.63 -16.20
N LYS A 856 11.23 -8.74 -16.52
CA LYS A 856 12.00 -9.53 -15.55
C LYS A 856 13.24 -8.76 -15.08
N THR A 857 13.93 -8.09 -15.99
CA THR A 857 15.06 -7.20 -15.70
C THR A 857 14.63 -6.03 -14.81
N ALA A 858 13.56 -5.32 -15.16
CA ALA A 858 13.01 -4.23 -14.36
C ALA A 858 12.65 -4.69 -12.94
N ARG A 859 11.98 -5.85 -12.81
CA ARG A 859 11.66 -6.43 -11.49
C ARG A 859 12.92 -6.75 -10.68
N ALA A 860 13.94 -7.34 -11.31
CA ALA A 860 15.22 -7.63 -10.67
C ALA A 860 15.92 -6.35 -10.17
N LEU A 861 15.90 -5.28 -10.97
CA LEU A 861 16.45 -3.98 -10.58
C LEU A 861 15.71 -3.38 -9.39
N LEU A 862 14.37 -3.41 -9.37
CA LEU A 862 13.59 -2.91 -8.23
C LEU A 862 13.83 -3.74 -6.97
N VAL A 863 14.00 -5.05 -7.10
CA VAL A 863 14.40 -5.90 -5.97
C VAL A 863 15.77 -5.48 -5.42
N CYS A 864 16.77 -5.21 -6.27
CA CYS A 864 18.04 -4.62 -5.83
C CYS A 864 17.83 -3.24 -5.17
N GLY A 865 16.99 -2.39 -5.77
CA GLY A 865 16.71 -1.04 -5.29
C GLY A 865 16.05 -1.00 -3.91
N PHE A 866 15.22 -1.99 -3.59
CA PHE A 866 14.56 -2.16 -2.29
C PHE A 866 15.32 -3.05 -1.32
N SER A 867 16.41 -3.69 -1.76
CA SER A 867 17.29 -4.42 -0.86
C SER A 867 18.02 -3.46 0.07
N ASP A 868 18.53 -4.00 1.16
CA ASP A 868 19.52 -3.29 1.98
C ASP A 868 20.89 -3.20 1.28
N LEU A 869 21.80 -2.37 1.79
CA LEU A 869 23.12 -2.16 1.18
C LEU A 869 23.93 -3.45 1.13
N ASN A 870 24.29 -3.88 -0.08
CA ASN A 870 25.13 -5.05 -0.29
C ASN A 870 25.87 -4.98 -1.64
N GLU A 871 26.98 -5.71 -1.76
CA GLU A 871 27.84 -5.66 -2.94
C GLU A 871 27.14 -6.18 -4.21
N HIS A 872 26.26 -7.17 -4.10
CA HIS A 872 25.55 -7.76 -5.23
C HIS A 872 24.57 -6.75 -5.86
N ALA A 873 23.76 -6.06 -5.04
CA ALA A 873 22.87 -5.00 -5.52
C ALA A 873 23.65 -3.84 -6.14
N THR A 874 24.74 -3.37 -5.49
CA THR A 874 25.59 -2.30 -6.03
C THR A 874 26.16 -2.67 -7.41
N ARG A 875 26.79 -3.85 -7.54
CA ARG A 875 27.34 -4.31 -8.82
C ARG A 875 26.27 -4.51 -9.88
N THR A 876 25.10 -5.00 -9.49
CA THR A 876 23.98 -5.20 -10.41
C THR A 876 23.46 -3.87 -10.94
N LEU A 877 23.20 -2.89 -10.08
CA LEU A 877 22.71 -1.57 -10.50
C LEU A 877 23.73 -0.86 -11.41
N GLN A 878 25.02 -0.90 -11.08
CA GLN A 878 26.09 -0.29 -11.90
C GLN A 878 26.12 -0.80 -13.35
N ARG A 879 25.72 -2.05 -13.60
CA ARG A 879 25.66 -2.62 -14.96
C ARG A 879 24.63 -1.92 -15.87
N PHE A 880 23.66 -1.21 -15.29
CA PHE A 880 22.55 -0.58 -16.01
C PHE A 880 22.59 0.95 -15.98
N GLU A 881 23.69 1.57 -15.54
CA GLU A 881 23.80 3.02 -15.33
C GLU A 881 23.49 3.86 -16.58
N ALA A 882 23.91 3.39 -17.74
CA ALA A 882 23.72 4.06 -19.02
C ALA A 882 22.50 3.53 -19.81
N CYS A 883 21.69 2.65 -19.23
CA CYS A 883 20.53 2.11 -19.93
C CYS A 883 19.43 3.16 -20.08
N GLU A 884 18.82 3.20 -21.26
CA GLU A 884 17.70 4.08 -21.56
C GLU A 884 16.36 3.32 -21.56
N GLY A 885 15.26 4.04 -21.81
CA GLY A 885 13.93 3.46 -21.97
C GLY A 885 13.34 2.86 -20.69
N PHE A 886 12.61 1.76 -20.85
CA PHE A 886 11.87 1.12 -19.76
C PHE A 886 12.79 0.55 -18.67
N VAL A 887 13.85 -0.16 -19.05
CA VAL A 887 14.87 -0.65 -18.11
C VAL A 887 15.63 0.52 -17.48
N GLY A 888 15.96 1.57 -18.25
CA GLY A 888 16.57 2.78 -17.71
C GLY A 888 15.70 3.49 -16.66
N GLN A 889 14.38 3.56 -16.88
CA GLN A 889 13.42 4.07 -15.91
C GLN A 889 13.41 3.24 -14.63
N ALA A 890 13.36 1.91 -14.76
CA ALA A 890 13.40 0.98 -13.63
C ALA A 890 14.73 1.10 -12.85
N TYR A 891 15.85 1.22 -13.55
CA TYR A 891 17.16 1.49 -12.98
C TYR A 891 17.16 2.81 -12.20
N GLY A 892 16.68 3.91 -12.78
CA GLY A 892 16.64 5.21 -12.11
C GLY A 892 15.82 5.18 -10.82
N ALA A 893 14.66 4.50 -10.84
CA ALA A 893 13.83 4.31 -9.66
C ALA A 893 14.51 3.42 -8.60
N ALA A 894 15.11 2.31 -9.02
CA ALA A 894 15.82 1.38 -8.14
C ALA A 894 17.04 2.03 -7.48
N THR A 895 17.88 2.70 -8.26
CA THR A 895 19.08 3.40 -7.78
C THR A 895 18.72 4.53 -6.84
N TYR A 896 17.68 5.32 -7.16
CA TYR A 896 17.20 6.35 -6.23
C TYR A 896 16.72 5.73 -4.91
N ALA A 897 15.97 4.63 -4.94
CA ALA A 897 15.56 3.92 -3.73
C ALA A 897 16.77 3.38 -2.94
N TYR A 898 17.78 2.81 -3.62
CA TYR A 898 18.98 2.25 -3.01
C TYR A 898 19.84 3.34 -2.36
N HIS A 899 20.11 4.43 -3.08
CA HIS A 899 20.88 5.56 -2.59
C HIS A 899 20.19 6.24 -1.41
N ARG A 900 18.87 6.43 -1.45
CA ARG A 900 18.13 6.98 -0.31
C ARG A 900 18.30 6.16 0.97
N ASN A 901 18.40 4.84 0.88
CA ASN A 901 18.70 4.01 2.05
C ASN A 901 20.09 4.29 2.60
N ALA A 902 21.10 4.39 1.72
CA ALA A 902 22.46 4.75 2.11
C ALA A 902 22.53 6.15 2.74
N TRP A 903 21.84 7.12 2.15
CA TRP A 903 21.75 8.48 2.65
C TRP A 903 21.03 8.54 4.00
N ALA A 904 19.94 7.78 4.17
CA ALA A 904 19.20 7.71 5.44
C ALA A 904 20.10 7.19 6.57
N ARG A 905 20.88 6.13 6.29
CA ARG A 905 21.91 5.60 7.21
C ARG A 905 22.95 6.66 7.58
N HIS A 906 23.44 7.41 6.58
CA HIS A 906 24.40 8.47 6.81
C HIS A 906 23.84 9.55 7.75
N TRP A 907 22.66 10.10 7.45
CA TRP A 907 22.07 11.15 8.27
C TRP A 907 21.70 10.67 9.67
N TYR A 908 21.20 9.44 9.80
CA TYR A 908 20.94 8.83 11.11
C TYR A 908 22.22 8.61 11.91
N GLY A 909 23.31 8.19 11.26
CA GLY A 909 24.64 8.13 11.88
C GLY A 909 25.11 9.49 12.38
N MET A 910 24.96 10.54 11.55
CA MET A 910 25.27 11.92 11.94
C MET A 910 24.41 12.40 13.11
N MET A 911 23.12 12.07 13.15
CA MET A 911 22.25 12.36 14.30
C MET A 911 22.76 11.70 15.58
N LYS A 912 23.21 10.45 15.52
CA LYS A 912 23.71 9.71 16.69
C LYS A 912 25.02 10.28 17.23
N SER A 913 25.88 10.79 16.34
CA SER A 913 27.15 11.44 16.71
C SER A 913 27.02 12.94 17.00
N ALA A 914 25.86 13.54 16.79
CA ALA A 914 25.66 14.98 16.93
C ALA A 914 26.00 15.45 18.36
N THR A 915 26.81 16.51 18.43
CA THR A 915 27.26 17.06 19.72
C THR A 915 26.47 18.30 20.13
N SER A 916 25.73 18.89 19.20
CA SER A 916 24.85 20.03 19.43
C SER A 916 23.40 19.73 19.01
N PRO A 917 22.39 20.34 19.66
CA PRO A 917 21.00 20.20 19.25
C PRO A 917 20.70 20.69 17.83
N GLU A 918 21.37 21.74 17.35
CA GLU A 918 21.21 22.28 15.99
C GLU A 918 21.71 21.31 14.91
N GLU A 919 22.84 20.65 15.17
CA GLU A 919 23.39 19.61 14.29
C GLU A 919 22.46 18.40 14.23
N PHE A 920 21.97 17.95 15.39
CA PHE A 920 20.96 16.88 15.47
C PHE A 920 19.72 17.24 14.65
N TRP A 921 19.16 18.45 14.85
CA TRP A 921 17.95 18.90 14.15
C TRP A 921 18.16 18.95 12.64
N SER A 922 19.27 19.51 12.17
CA SER A 922 19.57 19.61 10.74
C SER A 922 19.65 18.23 10.09
N CYS A 923 20.33 17.28 10.75
CA CYS A 923 20.41 15.90 10.27
C CYS A 923 19.05 15.19 10.35
N ALA A 924 18.24 15.44 11.38
CA ALA A 924 16.91 14.87 11.53
C ALA A 924 15.94 15.33 10.43
N VAL A 925 16.03 16.60 9.98
CA VAL A 925 15.26 17.10 8.83
C VAL A 925 15.58 16.32 7.56
N LEU A 926 16.87 16.06 7.30
CA LEU A 926 17.32 15.31 6.12
C LEU A 926 16.94 13.83 6.21
N PHE A 927 17.16 13.21 7.37
CA PHE A 927 16.78 11.83 7.63
C PHE A 927 15.27 11.61 7.47
N ALA A 928 14.43 12.40 8.14
CA ALA A 928 12.98 12.29 8.08
C ALA A 928 12.41 12.60 6.68
N LYS A 929 13.19 13.23 5.79
CA LYS A 929 12.81 13.45 4.38
C LYS A 929 12.97 12.19 3.52
N ILE A 930 13.85 11.26 3.85
CA ILE A 930 14.21 10.14 2.94
C ILE A 930 14.06 8.75 3.55
N VAL A 931 13.98 8.64 4.88
CA VAL A 931 13.82 7.37 5.60
C VAL A 931 12.64 6.57 5.04
N ASP A 932 12.85 5.26 4.91
CA ASP A 932 11.81 4.31 4.54
C ASP A 932 11.87 3.07 5.43
N GLY A 933 11.04 2.09 5.09
CA GLY A 933 10.82 0.89 5.87
C GLY A 933 12.05 0.04 6.20
N ARG A 934 13.15 0.19 5.47
CA ARG A 934 14.41 -0.51 5.76
C ARG A 934 15.07 -0.02 7.04
N PHE A 935 14.62 1.09 7.63
CA PHE A 935 15.13 1.61 8.90
C PHE A 935 15.21 0.54 9.99
N ASP A 936 14.18 -0.30 10.12
CA ASP A 936 14.11 -1.39 11.11
C ASP A 936 15.26 -2.41 10.95
N LEU A 937 15.79 -2.59 9.74
CA LEU A 937 16.87 -3.54 9.47
C LEU A 937 18.22 -3.09 10.04
N TRP A 938 18.45 -1.78 10.21
CA TRP A 938 19.80 -1.26 10.40
C TRP A 938 19.98 -0.16 11.42
N HIS A 939 18.91 0.41 11.96
CA HIS A 939 19.02 1.49 12.95
C HIS A 939 19.86 1.10 14.18
N ALA A 940 19.85 -0.19 14.55
CA ALA A 940 20.65 -0.75 15.64
C ALA A 940 22.15 -0.81 15.31
N GLU A 941 22.53 -0.89 14.04
CA GLU A 941 23.92 -1.04 13.58
C GLU A 941 24.69 0.29 13.55
N CYS A 942 24.01 1.44 13.57
CA CYS A 942 24.62 2.76 13.44
C CYS A 942 25.30 3.29 14.73
N GLY A 943 26.09 2.48 15.43
CA GLY A 943 26.86 2.88 16.62
C GLY A 943 26.03 3.14 17.89
N SER A 944 26.64 3.71 18.93
CA SER A 944 25.93 4.07 20.17
C SER A 944 25.37 5.49 20.11
N PRO A 945 24.17 5.76 20.66
CA PRO A 945 23.60 7.10 20.68
C PRO A 945 24.37 8.03 21.63
N GLY A 946 24.66 9.25 21.17
CA GLY A 946 25.12 10.35 22.04
C GLY A 946 24.00 10.93 22.91
N GLU A 947 24.35 11.81 23.85
CA GLU A 947 23.41 12.42 24.80
C GLU A 947 22.30 13.22 24.09
N VAL A 948 22.66 14.01 23.08
CA VAL A 948 21.70 14.81 22.29
C VAL A 948 20.70 13.89 21.58
N PHE A 949 21.18 12.82 20.95
CA PHE A 949 20.31 11.84 20.29
C PHE A 949 19.34 11.19 21.27
N ALA A 950 19.85 10.67 22.39
CA ALA A 950 19.03 10.00 23.40
C ALA A 950 17.94 10.93 23.96
N ARG A 951 18.21 12.24 24.00
CA ARG A 951 17.30 13.27 24.47
C ARG A 951 16.20 13.63 23.47
N PHE A 952 16.50 13.72 22.17
CA PHE A 952 15.58 14.29 21.17
C PHE A 952 15.02 13.31 20.13
N MET A 953 15.49 12.06 20.04
CA MET A 953 15.02 11.11 19.01
C MET A 953 13.50 10.91 19.02
N THR A 954 12.88 10.84 20.19
CA THR A 954 11.43 10.58 20.32
C THR A 954 10.55 11.71 19.77
N THR A 955 11.12 12.89 19.53
CA THR A 955 10.39 14.03 18.96
C THR A 955 10.31 13.98 17.43
N ILE A 956 10.95 13.01 16.79
CA ILE A 956 10.91 12.86 15.33
C ILE A 956 10.21 11.56 14.88
N ASP A 957 9.84 10.66 15.81
CA ASP A 957 9.22 9.37 15.51
C ASP A 957 7.95 9.50 14.65
N ASP A 958 7.09 10.47 14.96
CA ASP A 958 5.88 10.76 14.16
C ASP A 958 6.24 11.11 12.71
N SER A 959 7.33 11.86 12.51
CA SER A 959 7.80 12.24 11.18
C SER A 959 8.40 11.06 10.43
N VAL A 960 9.17 10.20 11.12
CA VAL A 960 9.72 8.96 10.56
C VAL A 960 8.59 8.02 10.13
N ASN A 961 7.65 7.72 11.04
CA ASN A 961 6.50 6.85 10.77
C ASN A 961 5.63 7.38 9.63
N SER A 962 5.33 8.68 9.63
CA SER A 962 4.57 9.31 8.54
C SER A 962 5.30 9.25 7.21
N ARG A 963 6.63 9.41 7.20
CA ARG A 963 7.42 9.34 5.98
C ARG A 963 7.47 7.93 5.41
N ILE A 964 7.64 6.92 6.26
CA ILE A 964 7.63 5.51 5.86
C ILE A 964 6.29 5.16 5.20
N LYS A 965 5.16 5.52 5.84
CA LYS A 965 3.82 5.34 5.26
C LYS A 965 3.63 6.08 3.94
N LYS A 966 4.15 7.31 3.83
CA LYS A 966 4.10 8.09 2.59
C LYS A 966 4.84 7.38 1.45
N TRP A 967 6.04 6.85 1.69
CA TRP A 967 6.76 6.10 0.66
C TRP A 967 6.07 4.81 0.27
N GLN A 968 5.43 4.11 1.21
CA GLN A 968 4.60 2.94 0.89
C GLN A 968 3.45 3.32 -0.04
N SER A 969 2.72 4.39 0.28
CA SER A 969 1.62 4.90 -0.57
C SER A 969 2.10 5.32 -1.96
N GLU A 970 3.22 6.04 -2.06
CA GLU A 970 3.80 6.44 -3.36
C GLU A 970 4.23 5.23 -4.22
N ARG A 971 4.62 4.11 -3.59
CA ARG A 971 4.96 2.86 -4.28
C ARG A 971 3.73 2.05 -4.69
N GLN A 972 2.58 2.22 -4.03
CA GLN A 972 1.35 1.52 -4.39
C GLN A 972 0.80 1.95 -5.75
N SER A 973 1.08 3.18 -6.18
CA SER A 973 0.64 3.71 -7.48
C SER A 973 1.62 3.44 -8.62
N LYS A 974 2.68 2.66 -8.38
CA LYS A 974 3.76 2.46 -9.35
C LYS A 974 4.11 1.00 -9.56
N LEU A 975 4.57 0.66 -10.76
CA LEU A 975 5.29 -0.59 -11.03
C LEU A 975 6.54 -0.26 -11.84
N PHE A 976 7.69 -0.68 -11.31
CA PHE A 976 9.02 -0.39 -11.85
C PHE A 976 9.32 1.10 -11.97
N GLY A 977 8.83 1.90 -11.02
CA GLY A 977 8.98 3.36 -11.02
C GLY A 977 8.08 4.11 -12.01
N GLY A 978 7.29 3.40 -12.84
CA GLY A 978 6.30 3.96 -13.76
C GLY A 978 4.87 3.70 -13.32
N ASP A 979 3.90 4.09 -14.15
CA ASP A 979 2.48 3.80 -13.92
C ASP A 979 2.23 2.28 -13.88
N ILE A 980 1.29 1.84 -13.04
CA ILE A 980 0.88 0.43 -13.01
C ILE A 980 0.21 0.08 -14.35
N PRO A 981 0.66 -0.97 -15.05
CA PRO A 981 -0.02 -1.47 -16.23
C PRO A 981 -1.41 -2.03 -15.88
N ASP A 982 -2.37 -1.94 -16.81
CA ASP A 982 -3.64 -2.63 -16.63
C ASP A 982 -3.41 -4.15 -16.41
N PRO A 983 -4.11 -4.77 -15.45
CA PRO A 983 -3.89 -6.17 -15.09
C PRO A 983 -3.96 -7.16 -16.26
N ILE A 984 -4.72 -6.82 -17.30
CA ILE A 984 -4.85 -7.61 -18.53
C ILE A 984 -3.50 -7.86 -19.23
N PHE A 985 -2.53 -6.93 -19.12
CA PHE A 985 -1.22 -7.03 -19.76
C PHE A 985 -0.16 -7.71 -18.89
N THR A 986 -0.36 -7.77 -17.57
CA THR A 986 0.61 -8.33 -16.61
C THR A 986 0.24 -9.73 -16.12
N PHE A 987 -1.07 -10.01 -16.02
CA PHE A 987 -1.63 -11.28 -15.60
C PHE A 987 -2.39 -11.88 -16.78
N GLY A 988 -1.67 -12.35 -17.79
CA GLY A 988 -2.26 -13.16 -18.85
C GLY A 988 -2.92 -14.40 -18.22
N GLN A 989 -4.25 -14.38 -18.13
CA GLN A 989 -5.11 -15.43 -17.57
C GLN A 989 -4.83 -15.83 -16.10
N SER A 990 -5.17 -14.95 -15.17
CA SER A 990 -5.61 -15.38 -13.83
C SER A 990 -7.10 -15.03 -13.71
N GLY A 991 -7.97 -15.96 -14.11
CA GLY A 991 -9.39 -15.87 -13.81
C GLY A 991 -9.62 -16.18 -12.33
N SER A 992 -10.02 -15.18 -11.57
CA SER A 992 -10.92 -15.28 -10.42
C SER A 992 -11.57 -13.93 -10.19
#